data_AF-A0AAV9SQF9-F1
#
_entry.id   AF-A0AAV9SQF9-F1
#
_cell.length_a   1.000
_cell.length_b   1.000
_cell.length_c   1.000
_cell.angle_alpha   90.00
_cell.angle_beta   90.00
_cell.angle_gamma   90.00
#
_symmetry.space_group_name_H-M   'P 1'
#
loop_
_entity.id
_entity.type
_entity.pdbx_description
1 polymer ?
#
loop_
_entity_poly.entity_id
_entity_poly.type
_entity_poly.pdbx_seq_one_letter_code
_entity_poly.pdbx_strand_id
1 'polypeptide(L)'
;MDKSWKGSNRCAHAQYDKQVGSHHDSSVDTPSDLSNSTVEIRFEQNHPYPDMKTLGICRPASLHIGLQVFSMYQIVPGAPGEQQVTDGARGSPRKKKLGHEGRPMVMSGLLGCVLVLAAVIAWCYYSVSLRKAQLLKTESLDLKKDGYIIRNHAGAIIFSMTFRSGTLDLDSCTKDGNILSCTRSDSGKLNFFIETVQEKDTVMCYRIRWEELQSVLSVEHVMAYNDSHWYGGAETATQYWPIRIQREEEPRPFITSDVYSNRNAFGGILERYWLSSNATAIKINDSVPFHLGWSQKNRTLRFEARYQGSPFRPPTGQQDFPELSYRVCVGLDVTSIHKYMVRRYFQKPVKVPSPEVFKKPVWSTWALHKTAVTQEKLLSFASDITKHGFTCSHLELDDRYTSDYGEFDFDPQKFPNASGMFEKLRKDGFQVTLWTHPFINYDSINFGVAMEKGLFVREPSGELPALVRWWNGIGGILDFTNPEARKWFLSHLRMLKSRYNVTSFKFDAGETSYLPRQFSTLVPLSDPSTFTRRYTEMAIPFNSHAELRVGYQSQNVSCFFRIIDRDSVWGYELGLKSIIPTVLTISILGYQFVLPDMIGGNAYPNRTAGRINETGGLPDRELYIRWLELSAFLPAMQFSIPPWAL
;
A
#
# COMPACT_ATOMS: atom_id res chain seq x y z
N MET A 1 -45.36 13.62 40.35
CA MET A 1 -44.71 14.87 39.94
C MET A 1 -44.10 14.57 38.58
N ASP A 2 -44.86 14.73 37.49
CA ASP A 2 -45.17 15.98 36.77
C ASP A 2 -44.17 16.15 35.61
N LYS A 3 -44.49 16.46 34.34
CA LYS A 3 -45.70 16.54 33.47
C LYS A 3 -45.12 16.41 32.03
N SER A 4 -45.57 15.57 31.09
CA SER A 4 -46.82 15.55 30.30
C SER A 4 -47.09 16.77 29.40
N TRP A 5 -47.66 16.49 28.21
CA TRP A 5 -48.16 17.37 27.11
C TRP A 5 -47.14 17.80 26.04
N LYS A 6 -47.34 17.66 24.71
CA LYS A 6 -48.47 17.60 23.72
C LYS A 6 -48.49 18.89 22.87
N GLY A 7 -48.29 18.73 21.56
CA GLY A 7 -48.06 19.82 20.59
C GLY A 7 -49.27 20.63 20.14
N SER A 8 -49.09 21.40 19.06
CA SER A 8 -50.15 21.81 18.12
C SER A 8 -49.58 22.26 16.76
N ASN A 9 -50.45 22.31 15.74
CA ASN A 9 -50.16 22.67 14.34
C ASN A 9 -50.65 24.11 14.02
N ARG A 10 -50.29 24.60 12.81
CA ARG A 10 -50.83 25.78 12.06
C ARG A 10 -50.21 27.13 12.46
N CYS A 11 -50.08 28.14 11.58
CA CYS A 11 -50.37 28.26 10.14
C CYS A 11 -49.59 29.48 9.58
N ALA A 12 -49.27 29.51 8.27
CA ALA A 12 -49.29 30.74 7.45
C ALA A 12 -49.10 30.42 5.96
N HIS A 13 -49.98 30.95 5.10
CA HIS A 13 -49.82 30.97 3.65
C HIS A 13 -48.97 32.16 3.20
N ALA A 14 -48.28 32.01 2.07
CA ALA A 14 -48.00 33.12 1.16
C ALA A 14 -48.19 32.64 -0.28
N GLN A 15 -49.25 33.12 -0.94
CA GLN A 15 -49.39 33.04 -2.39
C GLN A 15 -48.53 34.13 -3.03
N TYR A 16 -47.97 33.85 -4.21
CA TYR A 16 -47.64 34.90 -5.18
C TYR A 16 -48.11 34.43 -6.55
N ASP A 17 -48.84 35.31 -7.25
CA ASP A 17 -49.52 35.02 -8.52
C ASP A 17 -48.81 35.71 -9.70
N LYS A 18 -49.22 35.33 -10.91
CA LYS A 18 -48.55 35.57 -12.20
C LYS A 18 -48.51 37.02 -12.67
N GLN A 19 -47.47 37.35 -13.45
CA GLN A 19 -47.53 38.03 -14.77
C GLN A 19 -46.26 37.63 -15.55
N VAL A 20 -46.36 36.86 -16.65
CA VAL A 20 -46.66 37.25 -18.04
C VAL A 20 -45.60 38.16 -18.66
N GLY A 21 -44.86 37.61 -19.63
CA GLY A 21 -43.91 38.31 -20.50
C GLY A 21 -43.49 37.40 -21.66
N SER A 22 -44.13 37.55 -22.81
CA SER A 22 -43.88 36.78 -24.04
C SER A 22 -42.80 37.44 -24.90
N HIS A 23 -41.93 36.66 -25.58
CA HIS A 23 -41.47 36.99 -26.95
C HIS A 23 -40.79 35.81 -27.68
N HIS A 24 -41.27 35.59 -28.91
CA HIS A 24 -40.66 35.07 -30.13
C HIS A 24 -39.98 33.70 -30.27
N ASP A 25 -40.45 33.00 -31.31
CA ASP A 25 -39.84 31.88 -32.04
C ASP A 25 -38.48 32.18 -32.67
N SER A 26 -37.64 31.15 -32.82
CA SER A 26 -37.10 30.75 -34.14
C SER A 26 -36.39 29.38 -34.10
N SER A 27 -36.90 28.46 -34.93
CA SER A 27 -36.15 27.49 -35.79
C SER A 27 -34.68 27.19 -35.46
N VAL A 28 -34.32 25.94 -35.10
CA VAL A 28 -34.00 24.82 -36.02
C VAL A 28 -32.66 25.00 -36.75
N ASP A 29 -31.68 24.13 -36.45
CA ASP A 29 -31.00 23.30 -37.47
C ASP A 29 -30.09 22.22 -36.84
N THR A 30 -30.07 21.05 -37.47
CA THR A 30 -29.15 19.91 -37.21
C THR A 30 -28.64 19.34 -38.52
N PRO A 31 -27.35 18.98 -38.58
CA PRO A 31 -26.94 17.73 -39.22
C PRO A 31 -26.01 16.92 -38.27
N SER A 32 -26.20 15.63 -37.99
CA SER A 32 -26.32 14.44 -38.85
C SER A 32 -25.01 13.98 -39.50
N ASP A 33 -24.77 12.68 -39.36
CA ASP A 33 -23.78 11.81 -40.03
C ASP A 33 -22.27 12.00 -39.77
N LEU A 34 -21.70 11.01 -39.07
CA LEU A 34 -20.41 10.42 -39.45
C LEU A 34 -20.44 8.90 -39.24
N SER A 35 -19.90 8.18 -40.23
CA SER A 35 -20.18 6.77 -40.49
C SER A 35 -19.23 5.77 -39.81
N ASN A 36 -19.71 4.53 -39.64
CA ASN A 36 -18.94 3.36 -39.23
C ASN A 36 -17.56 3.23 -39.92
N SER A 37 -16.54 2.94 -39.12
CA SER A 37 -15.30 2.28 -39.59
C SER A 37 -14.94 1.12 -38.66
N THR A 38 -15.24 -0.10 -39.10
CA THR A 38 -14.95 -1.32 -38.35
C THR A 38 -13.52 -1.77 -38.65
N VAL A 39 -12.65 -1.87 -37.64
CA VAL A 39 -11.29 -2.39 -37.79
C VAL A 39 -11.24 -3.82 -37.26
N GLU A 40 -11.13 -4.80 -38.14
CA GLU A 40 -10.78 -6.18 -37.76
C GLU A 40 -9.32 -6.23 -37.31
N ILE A 41 -9.08 -6.65 -36.06
CA ILE A 41 -7.74 -7.01 -35.58
C ILE A 41 -7.63 -8.53 -35.56
N ARG A 42 -6.93 -9.09 -36.56
CA ARG A 42 -6.54 -10.51 -36.54
C ARG A 42 -5.35 -10.71 -35.60
N PHE A 43 -5.48 -11.63 -34.65
CA PHE A 43 -4.36 -12.13 -33.86
C PHE A 43 -3.74 -13.34 -34.56
N GLU A 44 -2.53 -13.21 -35.09
CA GLU A 44 -1.74 -14.35 -35.52
C GLU A 44 -1.17 -15.09 -34.29
N GLN A 45 -1.46 -16.39 -34.21
CA GLN A 45 -0.79 -17.30 -33.27
C GLN A 45 0.54 -17.75 -33.88
N ASN A 46 1.62 -17.68 -33.10
CA ASN A 46 2.89 -18.31 -33.47
C ASN A 46 3.36 -19.29 -32.38
N HIS A 47 3.97 -20.38 -32.84
CA HIS A 47 4.18 -21.65 -32.14
C HIS A 47 5.53 -21.71 -31.35
N PRO A 48 5.88 -22.82 -30.65
CA PRO A 48 6.58 -22.75 -29.37
C PRO A 48 8.12 -22.86 -29.42
N TYR A 49 8.72 -22.66 -28.25
CA TYR A 49 10.13 -22.93 -27.93
C TYR A 49 10.59 -24.36 -28.28
N PRO A 50 11.87 -24.55 -28.66
CA PRO A 50 12.53 -25.86 -28.62
C PRO A 50 13.20 -26.14 -27.27
N ASP A 51 13.15 -27.40 -26.84
CA ASP A 51 13.93 -27.95 -25.73
C ASP A 51 15.45 -27.94 -26.02
N MET A 52 16.27 -27.97 -24.97
CA MET A 52 17.68 -28.37 -25.09
C MET A 52 18.09 -29.38 -24.00
N LYS A 53 18.54 -30.56 -24.44
CA LYS A 53 19.02 -31.66 -23.59
C LYS A 53 20.53 -31.54 -23.29
N THR A 54 20.95 -32.26 -22.26
CA THR A 54 22.31 -32.44 -21.74
C THR A 54 23.22 -33.34 -22.60
N LEU A 55 24.51 -33.39 -22.22
CA LEU A 55 25.70 -34.12 -22.78
C LEU A 55 26.55 -33.27 -23.75
N GLY A 56 27.90 -33.32 -23.75
CA GLY A 56 28.83 -34.04 -22.87
C GLY A 56 30.31 -33.73 -23.16
N ILE A 57 31.15 -33.94 -22.14
CA ILE A 57 32.62 -33.84 -22.01
C ILE A 57 33.49 -34.13 -23.27
N CYS A 58 34.53 -33.31 -23.54
CA CYS A 58 35.93 -33.77 -23.80
C CYS A 58 37.02 -32.66 -23.84
N ARG A 59 38.20 -32.99 -23.27
CA ARG A 59 39.56 -32.40 -23.42
C ARG A 59 40.46 -33.49 -24.08
N PRO A 60 41.73 -33.30 -24.53
CA PRO A 60 42.80 -32.34 -24.14
C PRO A 60 43.32 -31.52 -25.36
N ALA A 61 44.55 -30.99 -25.55
CA ALA A 61 45.86 -31.04 -24.86
C ALA A 61 46.64 -29.71 -25.12
N SER A 62 47.38 -29.11 -24.17
CA SER A 62 48.79 -29.34 -23.76
C SER A 62 49.88 -28.87 -24.75
N LEU A 63 50.66 -27.85 -24.37
CA LEU A 63 52.13 -27.82 -24.54
C LEU A 63 52.81 -26.91 -23.47
N HIS A 64 54.10 -27.14 -23.23
CA HIS A 64 54.89 -26.64 -22.09
C HIS A 64 55.66 -25.32 -22.34
N ILE A 65 56.06 -24.68 -21.23
CA ILE A 65 57.41 -24.18 -20.81
C ILE A 65 57.15 -23.30 -19.56
N GLY A 66 57.92 -23.26 -18.46
CA GLY A 66 59.12 -23.97 -17.98
C GLY A 66 59.60 -23.24 -16.72
N LEU A 67 59.91 -23.93 -15.60
CA LEU A 67 60.26 -23.27 -14.33
C LEU A 67 61.68 -22.65 -14.37
N GLN A 68 61.87 -21.56 -13.63
CA GLN A 68 63.05 -21.47 -12.74
C GLN A 68 62.80 -20.59 -11.50
N VAL A 69 63.35 -21.05 -10.38
CA VAL A 69 63.35 -20.42 -9.06
C VAL A 69 64.66 -19.67 -8.88
N PHE A 70 64.66 -18.51 -8.22
CA PHE A 70 65.87 -18.00 -7.57
C PHE A 70 65.60 -17.53 -6.13
N SER A 71 66.63 -17.71 -5.31
CA SER A 71 66.59 -17.71 -3.86
C SER A 71 67.22 -16.44 -3.25
N MET A 72 67.20 -16.40 -1.92
CA MET A 72 67.84 -15.46 -1.00
C MET A 72 69.22 -14.93 -1.43
N TYR A 73 69.53 -13.71 -0.98
CA TYR A 73 70.92 -13.32 -0.71
C TYR A 73 71.09 -12.87 0.75
N GLN A 74 72.16 -13.37 1.36
CA GLN A 74 72.66 -13.04 2.69
C GLN A 74 73.80 -11.99 2.62
N ILE A 75 74.28 -11.61 3.80
CA ILE A 75 75.28 -10.56 4.11
C ILE A 75 76.74 -11.10 3.93
N VAL A 76 77.73 -10.27 4.31
CA VAL A 76 79.15 -10.58 4.67
C VAL A 76 80.15 -10.35 3.48
N PRO A 77 81.45 -9.99 3.67
CA PRO A 77 81.98 -8.70 4.15
C PRO A 77 83.11 -8.12 3.25
N GLY A 78 83.77 -7.01 3.65
CA GLY A 78 85.01 -6.55 3.01
C GLY A 78 85.85 -5.57 3.86
N ALA A 79 87.13 -5.89 4.05
CA ALA A 79 88.22 -5.12 4.69
C ALA A 79 89.57 -5.68 4.15
N PRO A 80 90.78 -5.18 4.51
CA PRO A 80 91.18 -3.95 5.20
C PRO A 80 92.24 -3.13 4.41
N GLY A 81 92.85 -2.09 5.01
CA GLY A 81 93.99 -1.36 4.43
C GLY A 81 94.60 -0.26 5.34
N GLU A 82 95.59 -0.66 6.13
CA GLU A 82 96.83 0.03 6.58
C GLU A 82 97.01 1.55 6.29
N GLN A 83 97.17 2.41 7.31
CA GLN A 83 98.36 2.71 8.15
C GLN A 83 99.21 3.89 7.63
N GLN A 84 99.26 4.97 8.42
CA GLN A 84 100.53 5.62 8.76
C GLN A 84 100.45 6.41 10.07
N VAL A 85 101.59 6.54 10.75
CA VAL A 85 101.76 7.07 12.12
C VAL A 85 102.56 8.37 12.05
N THR A 86 102.19 9.38 12.85
CA THR A 86 103.14 10.37 13.40
C THR A 86 102.69 10.89 14.77
N ASP A 87 103.64 11.01 15.69
CA ASP A 87 103.51 11.57 17.04
C ASP A 87 103.12 13.06 17.08
N GLY A 88 102.71 13.55 18.27
CA GLY A 88 102.95 14.96 18.59
C GLY A 88 102.17 15.63 19.72
N ALA A 89 102.79 15.70 20.90
CA ALA A 89 102.68 16.79 21.90
C ALA A 89 101.40 16.98 22.76
N ARG A 90 101.65 17.13 24.07
CA ARG A 90 100.69 17.61 25.10
C ARG A 90 100.39 19.10 24.93
N GLY A 91 99.15 19.50 25.21
CA GLY A 91 98.78 20.92 25.36
C GLY A 91 97.42 21.12 26.01
N SER A 92 97.39 21.29 27.33
CA SER A 92 96.28 21.93 28.05
C SER A 92 96.72 23.32 28.54
N PRO A 93 95.85 24.23 28.99
CA PRO A 93 94.38 24.25 28.88
C PRO A 93 93.84 25.58 28.29
N ARG A 94 92.57 25.64 27.87
CA ARG A 94 91.84 26.93 27.83
C ARG A 94 90.33 26.76 27.99
N LYS A 95 89.81 27.21 29.14
CA LYS A 95 88.36 27.44 29.34
C LYS A 95 87.88 28.49 28.32
N LYS A 96 87.11 28.10 27.32
CA LYS A 96 86.25 29.04 26.57
C LYS A 96 84.88 29.10 27.27
N LYS A 97 84.45 30.31 27.63
CA LYS A 97 83.07 30.57 28.06
C LYS A 97 82.10 30.08 26.98
N LEU A 98 81.01 29.41 27.35
CA LEU A 98 79.89 29.23 26.44
C LEU A 98 79.29 30.61 26.13
N GLY A 99 79.36 31.01 24.85
CA GLY A 99 78.62 32.17 24.34
C GLY A 99 77.12 31.87 24.32
N HIS A 100 76.31 32.91 24.52
CA HIS A 100 74.86 32.81 24.67
C HIS A 100 74.14 32.70 23.28
N GLU A 101 74.54 31.74 22.44
CA GLU A 101 74.03 31.59 21.06
C GLU A 101 73.50 30.18 20.71
N GLY A 102 73.42 29.24 21.66
CA GLY A 102 72.89 27.89 21.41
C GLY A 102 71.35 27.73 21.48
N ARG A 103 70.64 28.68 22.12
CA ARG A 103 69.20 28.56 22.39
C ARG A 103 68.26 28.72 21.18
N PRO A 104 68.50 29.61 20.19
CA PRO A 104 67.57 29.77 19.06
C PRO A 104 67.54 28.55 18.13
N MET A 105 68.67 27.86 17.96
CA MET A 105 68.85 26.81 16.96
C MET A 105 68.22 25.47 17.40
N VAL A 106 68.27 25.15 18.70
CA VAL A 106 67.57 23.98 19.27
C VAL A 106 66.06 24.20 19.33
N MET A 107 65.62 25.42 19.65
CA MET A 107 64.19 25.78 19.64
C MET A 107 63.58 25.73 18.24
N SER A 108 64.28 26.22 17.21
CA SER A 108 63.82 26.13 15.82
C SER A 108 63.82 24.71 15.27
N GLY A 109 64.80 23.88 15.64
CA GLY A 109 64.79 22.44 15.34
C GLY A 109 63.59 21.71 15.97
N LEU A 110 63.31 21.97 17.26
CA LEU A 110 62.12 21.43 17.94
C LEU A 110 60.82 21.90 17.30
N LEU A 111 60.71 23.19 16.96
CA LEU A 111 59.53 23.75 16.28
C LEU A 111 59.32 23.12 14.89
N GLY A 112 60.41 22.89 14.14
CA GLY A 112 60.39 22.17 12.86
C GLY A 112 59.90 20.74 13.02
N CYS A 113 60.40 20.00 14.01
CA CYS A 113 59.92 18.64 14.32
C CYS A 113 58.43 18.62 14.69
N VAL A 114 57.95 19.57 15.50
CA VAL A 114 56.53 19.70 15.86
C VAL A 114 55.66 20.00 14.64
N LEU A 115 56.09 20.89 13.75
CA LEU A 115 55.38 21.21 12.50
C LEU A 115 55.33 20.02 11.55
N VAL A 116 56.42 19.26 11.41
CA VAL A 116 56.44 18.01 10.62
C VAL A 116 55.52 16.96 11.25
N LEU A 117 55.53 16.79 12.58
CA LEU A 117 54.63 15.86 13.27
C LEU A 117 53.16 16.26 13.05
N ALA A 118 52.82 17.54 13.16
CA ALA A 118 51.49 18.06 12.89
C ALA A 118 51.06 17.87 11.43
N ALA A 119 51.96 18.09 10.47
CA ALA A 119 51.72 17.85 9.05
C ALA A 119 51.49 16.35 8.76
N VAL A 120 52.26 15.45 9.38
CA VAL A 120 52.06 13.99 9.26
C VAL A 120 50.74 13.55 9.90
N ILE A 121 50.38 14.09 11.07
CA ILE A 121 49.08 13.81 11.71
C ILE A 121 47.94 14.32 10.82
N ALA A 122 48.02 15.54 10.29
CA ALA A 122 47.03 16.10 9.38
C ALA A 122 46.93 15.30 8.07
N TRP A 123 48.07 14.85 7.52
CA TRP A 123 48.11 14.00 6.32
C TRP A 123 47.51 12.62 6.55
N CYS A 124 47.81 11.98 7.69
CA CYS A 124 47.20 10.72 8.09
C CYS A 124 45.68 10.89 8.29
N TYR A 125 45.23 11.95 8.96
CA TYR A 125 43.82 12.25 9.16
C TYR A 125 43.10 12.50 7.83
N TYR A 126 43.71 13.29 6.93
CA TYR A 126 43.22 13.54 5.58
C TYR A 126 43.15 12.24 4.74
N SER A 127 44.18 11.41 4.78
CA SER A 127 44.24 10.14 4.05
C SER A 127 43.19 9.13 4.52
N VAL A 128 42.97 9.05 5.84
CA VAL A 128 41.91 8.22 6.44
C VAL A 128 40.53 8.77 6.07
N SER A 129 40.34 10.10 6.14
CA SER A 129 39.09 10.77 5.74
C SER A 129 38.77 10.55 4.25
N LEU A 130 39.76 10.68 3.37
CA LEU A 130 39.61 10.46 1.93
C LEU A 130 39.24 8.99 1.61
N ARG A 131 39.91 8.02 2.27
CA ARG A 131 39.52 6.59 2.17
C ARG A 131 38.10 6.34 2.67
N LYS A 132 37.68 6.97 3.77
CA LYS A 132 36.29 6.88 4.27
C LYS A 132 35.29 7.47 3.28
N ALA A 133 35.57 8.64 2.71
CA ALA A 133 34.74 9.24 1.67
C ALA A 133 34.63 8.37 0.40
N GLN A 134 35.68 7.63 0.04
CA GLN A 134 35.65 6.64 -1.05
C GLN A 134 34.92 5.35 -0.67
N LEU A 135 34.97 4.90 0.59
CA LEU A 135 34.23 3.73 1.08
C LEU A 135 32.71 3.94 1.04
N LEU A 136 32.24 5.12 1.44
CA LEU A 136 30.82 5.49 1.50
C LEU A 136 30.19 5.77 0.13
N LYS A 137 31.02 5.85 -0.92
CA LYS A 137 30.59 6.13 -2.29
C LYS A 137 30.74 4.88 -3.17
N THR A 138 29.65 4.53 -3.83
CA THR A 138 29.64 3.60 -4.98
C THR A 138 29.33 4.40 -6.26
N GLU A 139 29.34 3.77 -7.43
CA GLU A 139 29.07 4.49 -8.69
C GLU A 139 27.70 5.20 -8.69
N SER A 140 26.69 4.59 -8.06
CA SER A 140 25.30 5.07 -8.06
C SER A 140 24.74 5.46 -6.70
N LEU A 141 25.32 5.02 -5.57
CA LEU A 141 24.86 5.35 -4.21
C LEU A 141 25.94 6.10 -3.42
N ASP A 142 25.54 7.21 -2.79
CA ASP A 142 26.37 8.08 -1.94
C ASP A 142 25.71 8.18 -0.56
N LEU A 143 26.31 7.53 0.45
CA LEU A 143 25.85 7.55 1.85
C LEU A 143 26.54 8.67 2.63
N LYS A 144 25.74 9.42 3.38
CA LYS A 144 26.15 10.48 4.29
C LYS A 144 25.68 10.15 5.72
N LYS A 145 26.17 10.90 6.70
CA LYS A 145 25.76 10.72 8.10
C LYS A 145 24.25 10.93 8.30
N ASP A 146 23.64 11.81 7.52
CA ASP A 146 22.27 12.31 7.65
C ASP A 146 21.32 11.79 6.56
N GLY A 147 21.77 10.86 5.71
CA GLY A 147 20.94 10.32 4.64
C GLY A 147 21.75 9.67 3.53
N TYR A 148 21.08 9.29 2.44
CA TYR A 148 21.75 8.84 1.22
C TYR A 148 21.02 9.35 -0.02
N ILE A 149 21.76 9.38 -1.12
CA ILE A 149 21.24 9.70 -2.45
C ILE A 149 21.58 8.60 -3.44
N ILE A 150 20.67 8.37 -4.40
CA ILE A 150 20.92 7.50 -5.55
C ILE A 150 20.99 8.36 -6.80
N ARG A 151 21.97 8.08 -7.65
CA ARG A 151 22.24 8.74 -8.92
C ARG A 151 22.03 7.78 -10.08
N ASN A 152 21.63 8.32 -11.23
CA ASN A 152 21.64 7.57 -12.49
C ASN A 152 23.06 7.56 -13.11
N HIS A 153 23.24 6.85 -14.23
CA HIS A 153 24.51 6.77 -14.95
C HIS A 153 25.04 8.13 -15.45
N ALA A 154 24.17 9.14 -15.61
CA ALA A 154 24.55 10.52 -15.94
C ALA A 154 24.93 11.36 -14.71
N GLY A 155 24.97 10.77 -13.51
CA GLY A 155 25.33 11.43 -12.25
C GLY A 155 24.21 12.28 -11.62
N ALA A 156 23.04 12.39 -12.25
CA ALA A 156 21.90 13.16 -11.73
C ALA A 156 21.25 12.43 -10.54
N ILE A 157 20.85 13.18 -9.52
CA ILE A 157 20.17 12.64 -8.32
C ILE A 157 18.74 12.27 -8.69
N ILE A 158 18.41 10.97 -8.62
CA ILE A 158 17.07 10.44 -8.91
C ILE A 158 16.28 10.12 -7.64
N PHE A 159 16.97 9.94 -6.52
CA PHE A 159 16.34 9.63 -5.23
C PHE A 159 17.17 10.22 -4.08
N SER A 160 16.48 10.69 -3.04
CA SER A 160 17.11 11.22 -1.82
C SER A 160 16.29 10.81 -0.59
N MET A 161 16.99 10.33 0.43
CA MET A 161 16.43 9.98 1.73
C MET A 161 17.26 10.63 2.83
N THR A 162 16.61 11.28 3.78
CA THR A 162 17.22 11.91 4.96
C THR A 162 16.82 11.15 6.22
N PHE A 163 17.75 10.93 7.13
CA PHE A 163 17.48 10.30 8.43
C PHE A 163 17.05 11.37 9.45
N ARG A 164 16.04 11.08 10.28
CA ARG A 164 15.56 12.02 11.32
C ARG A 164 15.67 11.52 12.75
N SER A 165 15.77 10.21 12.98
CA SER A 165 16.00 9.65 14.34
C SER A 165 17.47 9.71 14.79
N GLY A 166 18.37 10.24 13.95
CA GLY A 166 19.78 10.46 14.27
C GLY A 166 20.63 10.61 13.03
N THR A 167 21.93 10.83 13.23
CA THR A 167 22.97 10.76 12.19
C THR A 167 23.95 9.61 12.49
N LEU A 168 24.32 8.86 11.45
CA LEU A 168 25.26 7.74 11.53
C LEU A 168 26.65 8.23 11.95
N ASP A 169 27.28 7.51 12.88
CA ASP A 169 28.72 7.65 13.09
C ASP A 169 29.46 6.91 11.98
N LEU A 170 29.97 7.68 11.02
CA LEU A 170 30.74 7.19 9.87
C LEU A 170 32.04 6.48 10.27
N ASP A 171 32.55 6.69 11.48
CA ASP A 171 33.71 5.96 12.02
C ASP A 171 33.35 4.53 12.46
N SER A 172 32.05 4.25 12.65
CA SER A 172 31.52 2.91 12.94
C SER A 172 31.14 2.11 11.69
N CYS A 173 31.28 2.71 10.51
CA CYS A 173 30.84 2.14 9.25
C CYS A 173 31.92 1.28 8.57
N THR A 174 31.51 0.16 8.00
CA THR A 174 32.35 -0.77 7.24
C THR A 174 31.69 -1.10 5.91
N LYS A 175 32.48 -1.60 4.96
CA LYS A 175 31.98 -2.08 3.67
C LYS A 175 32.54 -3.48 3.42
N ASP A 176 31.65 -4.45 3.26
CA ASP A 176 31.97 -5.83 2.91
C ASP A 176 31.23 -6.18 1.61
N GLY A 177 31.98 -6.37 0.53
CA GLY A 177 31.46 -6.50 -0.84
C GLY A 177 30.47 -5.38 -1.20
N ASN A 178 29.19 -5.76 -1.33
CA ASN A 178 28.09 -4.88 -1.71
C ASN A 178 27.28 -4.32 -0.52
N ILE A 179 27.66 -4.68 0.71
CA ILE A 179 27.00 -4.25 1.94
C ILE A 179 27.83 -3.15 2.59
N LEU A 180 27.21 -2.01 2.87
CA LEU A 180 27.73 -0.97 3.72
C LEU A 180 26.94 -1.02 5.04
N SER A 181 27.60 -1.31 6.15
CA SER A 181 26.98 -1.43 7.47
C SER A 181 27.57 -0.43 8.47
N CYS A 182 26.77 0.04 9.42
CA CYS A 182 27.19 0.93 10.52
C CYS A 182 26.60 0.45 11.84
N THR A 183 27.34 0.63 12.94
CA THR A 183 26.98 0.08 14.27
C THR A 183 26.65 1.15 15.32
N ARG A 184 26.90 2.43 15.01
CA ARG A 184 26.66 3.57 15.91
C ARG A 184 26.09 4.79 15.18
N SER A 185 25.32 5.57 15.92
CA SER A 185 24.79 6.90 15.58
C SER A 185 25.12 7.88 16.70
N ASP A 186 24.75 9.15 16.52
CA ASP A 186 24.65 10.12 17.63
C ASP A 186 23.62 9.71 18.70
N SER A 187 22.53 9.06 18.29
CA SER A 187 21.50 8.51 19.19
C SER A 187 21.94 7.25 19.96
N GLY A 188 22.97 6.52 19.51
CA GLY A 188 23.56 5.42 20.28
C GLY A 188 24.06 4.23 19.46
N LYS A 189 23.67 3.02 19.85
CA LYS A 189 23.96 1.76 19.16
C LYS A 189 22.77 1.40 18.28
N LEU A 190 23.06 1.03 17.04
CA LEU A 190 22.07 0.55 16.08
C LEU A 190 22.65 -0.56 15.21
N ASN A 191 21.79 -1.18 14.42
CA ASN A 191 22.14 -2.04 13.31
C ASN A 191 21.64 -1.41 12.01
N PHE A 192 22.54 -0.75 11.29
CA PHE A 192 22.24 -0.14 9.99
C PHE A 192 22.97 -0.87 8.87
N PHE A 193 22.28 -1.08 7.74
CA PHE A 193 22.96 -1.39 6.48
C PHE A 193 22.25 -0.83 5.25
N ILE A 194 23.03 -0.60 4.19
CA ILE A 194 22.57 -0.57 2.79
C ILE A 194 23.28 -1.68 2.02
N GLU A 195 22.52 -2.61 1.45
CA GLU A 195 23.00 -3.65 0.55
C GLU A 195 22.61 -3.31 -0.89
N THR A 196 23.59 -3.25 -1.78
CA THR A 196 23.37 -3.06 -3.23
C THR A 196 23.19 -4.42 -3.90
N VAL A 197 22.04 -4.62 -4.55
CA VAL A 197 21.67 -5.86 -5.22
C VAL A 197 21.38 -5.58 -6.69
N GLN A 198 22.25 -6.07 -7.57
CA GLN A 198 21.98 -6.14 -9.00
C GLN A 198 21.14 -7.40 -9.27
N GLU A 199 19.84 -7.21 -9.51
CA GLU A 199 18.90 -8.34 -9.64
C GLU A 199 18.71 -8.76 -11.10
N LYS A 200 18.91 -7.82 -12.04
CA LYS A 200 19.02 -8.00 -13.50
C LYS A 200 19.84 -6.87 -14.10
N ASP A 201 20.32 -7.05 -15.32
CA ASP A 201 21.05 -6.01 -16.09
C ASP A 201 20.28 -4.68 -16.22
N THR A 202 18.95 -4.70 -16.05
CA THR A 202 18.07 -3.54 -16.18
C THR A 202 17.52 -3.00 -14.85
N VAL A 203 17.86 -3.60 -13.69
CA VAL A 203 17.32 -3.19 -12.38
C VAL A 203 18.36 -3.28 -11.26
N MET A 204 18.67 -2.13 -10.67
CA MET A 204 19.48 -2.00 -9.47
C MET A 204 18.60 -1.76 -8.24
N CYS A 205 18.81 -2.54 -7.18
CA CYS A 205 18.07 -2.41 -5.93
C CYS A 205 19.02 -2.11 -4.76
N TYR A 206 18.52 -1.36 -3.79
CA TYR A 206 19.17 -1.02 -2.54
C TYR A 206 18.24 -1.48 -1.42
N ARG A 207 18.70 -2.40 -0.57
CA ARG A 207 17.98 -2.83 0.64
C ARG A 207 18.52 -2.02 1.80
N ILE A 208 17.63 -1.38 2.55
CA ILE A 208 17.98 -0.56 3.70
C ILE A 208 17.33 -1.17 4.95
N ARG A 209 18.09 -1.22 6.04
CA ARG A 209 17.58 -1.52 7.40
C ARG A 209 18.19 -0.52 8.36
N TRP A 210 17.36 0.04 9.23
CA TRP A 210 17.77 0.80 10.41
C TRP A 210 17.00 0.23 11.60
N GLU A 211 17.71 -0.44 12.49
CA GLU A 211 17.19 -1.09 13.70
C GLU A 211 17.89 -0.46 14.91
N GLU A 212 17.14 0.24 15.77
CA GLU A 212 17.68 0.81 17.02
C GLU A 212 17.92 -0.29 18.04
N LEU A 213 19.02 -0.21 18.80
CA LEU A 213 19.36 -1.20 19.84
C LEU A 213 19.33 -0.59 21.26
N GLN A 214 18.61 0.51 21.42
CA GLN A 214 18.40 1.25 22.66
C GLN A 214 16.94 1.74 22.71
N SER A 215 16.52 2.35 23.83
CA SER A 215 15.14 2.81 24.07
C SER A 215 14.77 4.07 23.27
N VAL A 216 14.80 3.96 21.93
CA VAL A 216 14.33 4.97 20.99
C VAL A 216 12.88 4.64 20.61
N LEU A 217 12.01 5.66 20.60
CA LEU A 217 10.56 5.45 20.45
C LEU A 217 10.14 5.18 18.99
N SER A 218 10.90 5.68 18.01
CA SER A 218 10.66 5.44 16.59
C SER A 218 11.87 5.72 15.69
N VAL A 219 11.87 5.09 14.50
CA VAL A 219 12.83 5.37 13.41
C VAL A 219 12.10 6.10 12.29
N GLU A 220 12.41 7.38 12.06
CA GLU A 220 11.86 8.18 10.95
C GLU A 220 12.92 8.48 9.89
N HIS A 221 12.61 8.15 8.63
CA HIS A 221 13.30 8.62 7.44
C HIS A 221 12.38 9.49 6.58
N VAL A 222 12.95 10.42 5.82
CA VAL A 222 12.22 11.40 5.02
C VAL A 222 12.68 11.35 3.57
N MET A 223 11.75 10.99 2.68
CA MET A 223 11.98 10.85 1.25
C MET A 223 11.60 12.13 0.52
N ALA A 224 12.51 12.72 -0.24
CA ALA A 224 12.20 13.84 -1.14
C ALA A 224 11.68 13.30 -2.48
N TYR A 225 10.59 13.87 -2.99
CA TYR A 225 10.01 13.41 -4.28
C TYR A 225 10.59 14.10 -5.53
N ASN A 226 11.58 14.99 -5.38
CA ASN A 226 12.51 15.48 -6.42
C ASN A 226 11.86 15.74 -7.80
N ASP A 227 10.82 16.58 -7.85
CA ASP A 227 10.05 16.95 -9.05
C ASP A 227 9.40 15.80 -9.84
N SER A 228 9.56 14.56 -9.39
CA SER A 228 8.96 13.37 -9.99
C SER A 228 7.53 13.13 -9.48
N HIS A 229 6.69 12.56 -10.34
CA HIS A 229 5.35 12.12 -10.00
C HIS A 229 5.36 10.71 -9.39
N TRP A 230 4.63 10.54 -8.28
CA TRP A 230 4.54 9.27 -7.54
C TRP A 230 3.14 8.68 -7.58
N TYR A 231 3.09 7.35 -7.48
CA TYR A 231 1.92 6.50 -7.68
C TYR A 231 1.92 5.37 -6.64
N GLY A 232 0.75 4.88 -6.23
CA GLY A 232 0.62 3.77 -5.28
C GLY A 232 0.28 4.21 -3.85
N GLY A 233 0.73 3.44 -2.86
CA GLY A 233 0.34 3.60 -1.45
C GLY A 233 -1.06 3.04 -1.16
N ALA A 234 -2.09 3.88 -1.23
CA ALA A 234 -3.43 3.52 -0.77
C ALA A 234 -4.53 4.18 -1.62
N GLU A 235 -5.71 3.56 -1.60
CA GLU A 235 -6.96 4.29 -1.79
C GLU A 235 -7.13 5.37 -0.72
N THR A 236 -7.75 6.50 -1.05
CA THR A 236 -8.16 7.55 -0.11
C THR A 236 -9.53 8.11 -0.49
N ALA A 237 -10.17 8.88 0.40
CA ALA A 237 -11.42 9.58 0.05
C ALA A 237 -11.23 10.55 -1.12
N THR A 238 -10.14 11.34 -1.10
CA THR A 238 -9.81 12.30 -2.16
C THR A 238 -8.64 11.78 -2.99
N GLN A 239 -8.95 10.95 -4.00
CA GLN A 239 -7.92 10.31 -4.81
C GLN A 239 -7.46 11.20 -5.98
N TYR A 240 -6.14 11.28 -6.18
CA TYR A 240 -5.53 11.90 -7.36
C TYR A 240 -4.55 10.93 -8.03
N TRP A 241 -4.33 11.15 -9.33
CA TRP A 241 -3.33 10.45 -10.14
C TRP A 241 -2.55 11.46 -10.99
N PRO A 242 -1.23 11.65 -10.80
CA PRO A 242 -0.40 11.11 -9.70
C PRO A 242 -0.85 11.59 -8.31
N ILE A 243 -0.25 11.00 -7.26
CA ILE A 243 -0.49 11.40 -5.87
C ILE A 243 -0.25 12.91 -5.71
N ARG A 244 -1.22 13.61 -5.12
CA ARG A 244 -1.11 15.03 -4.76
C ARG A 244 -1.04 15.18 -3.25
N ILE A 245 0.17 15.46 -2.77
CA ILE A 245 0.41 15.81 -1.36
C ILE A 245 -0.14 17.21 -1.10
N GLN A 246 -1.04 17.31 -0.13
CA GLN A 246 -1.63 18.56 0.34
C GLN A 246 -1.50 18.65 1.85
N ARG A 247 -1.26 19.86 2.36
CA ARG A 247 -1.06 20.17 3.78
C ARG A 247 0.14 19.42 4.37
N GLU A 248 0.31 19.55 5.67
CA GLU A 248 1.26 18.78 6.47
C GLU A 248 0.48 17.68 7.21
N GLU A 249 1.00 16.46 7.24
CA GLU A 249 0.42 15.32 7.96
C GLU A 249 1.52 14.64 8.78
N GLU A 250 1.31 14.52 10.10
CA GLU A 250 2.22 13.75 10.96
C GLU A 250 2.09 12.25 10.69
N PRO A 251 3.17 11.45 10.81
CA PRO A 251 3.11 10.02 10.48
C PRO A 251 2.11 9.24 11.34
N ARG A 252 1.09 8.73 10.66
CA ARG A 252 -0.01 7.96 11.24
C ARG A 252 0.04 6.50 10.78
N PRO A 253 -0.58 5.54 11.50
CA PRO A 253 -0.53 4.13 11.14
C PRO A 253 -1.02 3.89 9.72
N PHE A 254 -0.22 3.18 8.92
CA PHE A 254 -0.57 2.85 7.53
C PHE A 254 -1.38 1.55 7.50
N ILE A 255 -2.65 1.65 7.89
CA ILE A 255 -3.60 0.53 8.06
C ILE A 255 -4.87 0.72 7.24
N THR A 256 -5.53 -0.38 6.88
CA THR A 256 -6.79 -0.31 6.10
C THR A 256 -7.90 0.32 6.93
N SER A 257 -8.58 1.32 6.37
CA SER A 257 -9.63 2.06 7.09
C SER A 257 -10.83 2.39 6.23
N ASP A 258 -12.00 2.42 6.86
CA ASP A 258 -13.22 2.92 6.23
C ASP A 258 -13.18 4.45 6.10
N VAL A 259 -13.02 4.94 4.86
CA VAL A 259 -13.03 6.38 4.58
C VAL A 259 -14.45 7.00 4.53
N TYR A 260 -15.53 6.23 4.74
CA TYR A 260 -16.83 6.77 5.14
C TYR A 260 -16.87 7.21 6.59
N SER A 261 -16.37 6.39 7.50
CA SER A 261 -16.22 6.77 8.91
C SER A 261 -15.14 7.84 9.11
N ASN A 262 -14.05 7.82 8.33
CA ASN A 262 -12.97 8.80 8.42
C ASN A 262 -12.37 9.20 7.05
N ARG A 263 -12.90 10.27 6.46
CA ARG A 263 -12.44 10.84 5.16
C ARG A 263 -10.94 11.11 5.07
N ASN A 264 -10.25 11.33 6.19
CA ASN A 264 -8.81 11.59 6.17
C ASN A 264 -7.99 10.30 6.05
N ALA A 265 -8.50 9.13 6.44
CA ALA A 265 -7.74 7.88 6.61
C ALA A 265 -7.22 7.26 5.29
N PHE A 266 -6.46 6.17 5.40
CA PHE A 266 -6.11 5.31 4.26
C PHE A 266 -7.24 4.30 4.03
N GLY A 267 -7.64 4.08 2.78
CA GLY A 267 -8.83 3.32 2.39
C GLY A 267 -8.77 1.82 2.67
N GLY A 268 -9.77 1.10 2.13
CA GLY A 268 -9.90 -0.34 2.32
C GLY A 268 -8.82 -1.15 1.60
N ILE A 269 -8.23 -0.59 0.53
CA ILE A 269 -7.20 -1.22 -0.30
C ILE A 269 -5.90 -0.40 -0.24
N LEU A 270 -4.81 -1.01 0.21
CA LEU A 270 -3.48 -0.38 0.26
C LEU A 270 -2.35 -1.41 0.15
N GLU A 271 -1.19 -0.96 -0.32
CA GLU A 271 0.07 -1.69 -0.23
C GLU A 271 1.21 -0.72 0.10
N ARG A 272 2.23 -1.22 0.81
CA ARG A 272 3.40 -0.41 1.19
C ARG A 272 4.38 -0.22 0.03
N TYR A 273 3.86 0.11 -1.16
CA TYR A 273 4.57 0.18 -2.44
C TYR A 273 4.25 1.49 -3.17
N TRP A 274 5.30 2.18 -3.62
CA TRP A 274 5.20 3.35 -4.48
C TRP A 274 6.10 3.25 -5.70
N LEU A 275 5.63 3.82 -6.81
CA LEU A 275 6.31 3.90 -8.09
C LEU A 275 6.46 5.37 -8.50
N SER A 276 7.58 5.73 -9.11
CA SER A 276 7.85 7.08 -9.63
C SER A 276 7.97 7.09 -11.14
N SER A 277 7.54 8.20 -11.74
CA SER A 277 7.77 8.57 -13.14
C SER A 277 9.24 8.57 -13.58
N ASN A 278 10.20 8.66 -12.64
CA ASN A 278 11.63 8.59 -12.92
C ASN A 278 12.22 7.16 -12.91
N ALA A 279 11.37 6.14 -13.03
CA ALA A 279 11.74 4.72 -12.96
C ALA A 279 12.32 4.24 -11.61
N THR A 280 12.10 4.99 -10.53
CA THR A 280 12.35 4.53 -9.15
C THR A 280 11.09 3.91 -8.55
N ALA A 281 11.24 2.86 -7.75
CA ALA A 281 10.16 2.29 -6.93
C ALA A 281 10.67 2.01 -5.50
N ILE A 282 9.77 2.09 -4.52
CA ILE A 282 10.05 1.77 -3.12
C ILE A 282 9.00 0.79 -2.57
N LYS A 283 9.46 -0.23 -1.84
CA LYS A 283 8.61 -1.15 -1.06
C LYS A 283 9.09 -1.14 0.38
N ILE A 284 8.25 -0.74 1.33
CA ILE A 284 8.53 -0.93 2.76
C ILE A 284 8.32 -2.41 3.12
N ASN A 285 9.17 -2.95 3.98
CA ASN A 285 9.01 -4.33 4.45
C ASN A 285 7.74 -4.47 5.30
N ASP A 286 7.12 -5.64 5.27
CA ASP A 286 5.82 -5.87 5.90
C ASP A 286 5.94 -6.06 7.42
N SER A 287 7.13 -6.42 7.90
CA SER A 287 7.48 -6.47 9.33
C SER A 287 7.54 -5.11 10.02
N VAL A 288 7.62 -4.01 9.26
CA VAL A 288 7.77 -2.66 9.85
C VAL A 288 6.47 -2.23 10.54
N PRO A 289 6.51 -1.64 11.75
CA PRO A 289 5.36 -0.99 12.36
C PRO A 289 5.11 0.38 11.70
N PHE A 290 4.64 0.34 10.45
CA PHE A 290 4.81 1.41 9.47
C PHE A 290 3.76 2.54 9.57
N HIS A 291 4.27 3.76 9.61
CA HIS A 291 3.51 4.99 9.60
C HIS A 291 3.93 5.87 8.42
N LEU A 292 2.95 6.57 7.85
CA LEU A 292 3.14 7.47 6.72
C LEU A 292 2.63 8.86 7.08
N GLY A 293 3.49 9.85 6.88
CA GLY A 293 3.16 11.28 6.92
C GLY A 293 3.76 12.01 5.71
N TRP A 294 3.57 13.31 5.62
CA TRP A 294 4.09 14.10 4.50
C TRP A 294 4.19 15.59 4.81
N SER A 295 5.01 16.28 4.02
CA SER A 295 5.14 17.74 4.02
C SER A 295 4.93 18.28 2.62
N GLN A 296 3.88 19.07 2.42
CA GLN A 296 3.70 19.83 1.18
C GLN A 296 4.78 20.91 1.07
N LYS A 297 5.09 21.61 2.18
CA LYS A 297 6.10 22.68 2.21
C LYS A 297 7.49 22.20 1.82
N ASN A 298 7.93 21.08 2.41
CA ASN A 298 9.27 20.54 2.19
C ASN A 298 9.33 19.58 1.00
N ARG A 299 8.18 19.23 0.41
CA ARG A 299 8.04 18.27 -0.71
C ARG A 299 8.61 16.88 -0.36
N THR A 300 8.15 16.34 0.77
CA THR A 300 8.61 15.05 1.29
C THR A 300 7.49 14.11 1.72
N LEU A 301 7.78 12.81 1.68
CA LEU A 301 7.07 11.76 2.43
C LEU A 301 7.89 11.42 3.68
N ARG A 302 7.22 11.14 4.79
CA ARG A 302 7.81 10.74 6.08
C ARG A 302 7.45 9.30 6.36
N PHE A 303 8.47 8.44 6.49
CA PHE A 303 8.35 7.01 6.77
C PHE A 303 8.83 6.74 8.18
N GLU A 304 7.93 6.36 9.07
CA GLU A 304 8.24 6.10 10.48
C GLU A 304 7.93 4.65 10.88
N ALA A 305 8.82 4.02 11.62
CA ALA A 305 8.60 2.75 12.32
C ALA A 305 8.38 3.04 13.81
N ARG A 306 7.19 2.72 14.36
CA ARG A 306 6.84 3.01 15.76
C ARG A 306 5.85 2.00 16.34
N TYR A 307 6.19 1.38 17.47
CA TYR A 307 5.21 0.58 18.24
C TYR A 307 4.41 1.42 19.25
N GLN A 308 5.06 2.38 19.93
CA GLN A 308 4.42 3.15 20.99
C GLN A 308 3.22 3.97 20.47
N GLY A 309 2.09 3.87 21.16
CA GLY A 309 0.85 4.58 20.79
C GLY A 309 0.17 4.08 19.52
N SER A 310 0.72 3.05 18.86
CA SER A 310 0.28 2.50 17.57
C SER A 310 -0.52 1.20 17.73
N PRO A 311 -1.34 0.78 16.74
CA PRO A 311 -1.93 -0.55 16.73
C PRO A 311 -0.96 -1.69 16.33
N PHE A 312 0.24 -1.38 15.82
CA PHE A 312 1.27 -2.41 15.57
C PHE A 312 1.81 -2.99 16.88
N ARG A 313 2.19 -4.28 16.86
CA ARG A 313 2.76 -4.98 18.03
C ARG A 313 4.05 -5.71 17.65
N PRO A 314 5.08 -5.74 18.52
CA PRO A 314 6.27 -6.54 18.26
C PRO A 314 5.89 -8.03 18.17
N PRO A 315 6.63 -8.85 17.39
CA PRO A 315 6.44 -10.30 17.39
C PRO A 315 6.61 -10.89 18.80
N THR A 316 5.86 -11.97 19.09
CA THR A 316 5.84 -12.59 20.42
C THR A 316 7.25 -12.98 20.88
N GLY A 317 7.68 -12.46 22.04
CA GLY A 317 9.00 -12.70 22.61
C GLY A 317 10.12 -11.80 22.09
N GLN A 318 9.85 -10.86 21.19
CA GLN A 318 10.81 -9.83 20.77
C GLN A 318 10.65 -8.54 21.60
N GLN A 319 11.74 -7.78 21.71
CA GLN A 319 11.72 -6.43 22.27
C GLN A 319 11.04 -5.45 21.29
N ASP A 320 10.53 -4.35 21.82
CA ASP A 320 9.78 -3.31 21.09
C ASP A 320 10.67 -2.29 20.37
N PHE A 321 11.89 -2.69 20.00
CA PHE A 321 12.81 -1.83 19.26
C PHE A 321 12.27 -1.54 17.85
N PRO A 322 12.17 -0.27 17.43
CA PRO A 322 11.70 0.10 16.11
C PRO A 322 12.73 -0.24 15.03
N GLU A 323 12.29 -1.00 14.02
CA GLU A 323 13.02 -1.24 12.78
C GLU A 323 12.30 -0.59 11.60
N LEU A 324 13.02 0.26 10.85
CA LEU A 324 12.61 0.71 9.53
C LEU A 324 13.43 -0.01 8.45
N SER A 325 12.80 -0.99 7.79
CA SER A 325 13.39 -1.71 6.66
C SER A 325 12.56 -1.56 5.40
N TYR A 326 13.23 -1.30 4.27
CA TYR A 326 12.59 -1.08 2.99
C TYR A 326 13.59 -1.30 1.85
N ARG A 327 13.08 -1.34 0.63
CA ARG A 327 13.88 -1.48 -0.58
C ARG A 327 13.54 -0.37 -1.57
N VAL A 328 14.56 0.29 -2.09
CA VAL A 328 14.48 1.22 -3.23
C VAL A 328 15.07 0.52 -4.44
N CYS A 329 14.40 0.54 -5.58
CA CYS A 329 14.89 -0.06 -6.82
C CYS A 329 14.74 0.93 -7.97
N VAL A 330 15.71 0.95 -8.87
CA VAL A 330 15.77 1.82 -10.04
C VAL A 330 15.88 0.94 -11.28
N GLY A 331 14.99 1.15 -12.25
CA GLY A 331 15.04 0.52 -13.57
C GLY A 331 15.44 1.50 -14.68
N LEU A 332 15.59 0.98 -15.89
CA LEU A 332 15.81 1.80 -17.10
C LEU A 332 14.58 2.65 -17.46
N ASP A 333 13.39 2.11 -17.18
CA ASP A 333 12.10 2.73 -17.49
C ASP A 333 11.02 2.28 -16.48
N VAL A 334 9.93 3.05 -16.37
CA VAL A 334 8.82 2.82 -15.42
C VAL A 334 8.18 1.43 -15.59
N THR A 335 8.09 0.91 -16.81
CA THR A 335 7.52 -0.41 -17.11
C THR A 335 8.44 -1.54 -16.65
N SER A 336 9.75 -1.43 -16.89
CA SER A 336 10.73 -2.43 -16.44
C SER A 336 10.76 -2.57 -14.92
N ILE A 337 10.83 -1.44 -14.19
CA ILE A 337 10.86 -1.45 -12.72
C ILE A 337 9.55 -1.97 -12.14
N HIS A 338 8.39 -1.53 -12.66
CA HIS A 338 7.10 -1.99 -12.16
C HIS A 338 6.91 -3.50 -12.41
N LYS A 339 7.21 -4.00 -13.62
CA LYS A 339 7.17 -5.44 -13.92
C LYS A 339 8.09 -6.25 -13.01
N TYR A 340 9.27 -5.72 -12.66
CA TYR A 340 10.16 -6.37 -11.70
C TYR A 340 9.56 -6.40 -10.29
N MET A 341 9.11 -5.26 -9.76
CA MET A 341 8.58 -5.15 -8.40
C MET A 341 7.30 -5.99 -8.22
N VAL A 342 6.36 -5.94 -9.16
CA VAL A 342 5.14 -6.76 -9.15
C VAL A 342 5.48 -8.24 -9.10
N ARG A 343 6.38 -8.72 -9.98
CA ARG A 343 6.79 -10.14 -10.01
C ARG A 343 7.49 -10.62 -8.74
N ARG A 344 8.10 -9.71 -7.98
CA ARG A 344 8.80 -10.02 -6.73
C ARG A 344 7.90 -9.98 -5.50
N TYR A 345 6.99 -9.01 -5.43
CA TYR A 345 6.26 -8.68 -4.21
C TYR A 345 4.77 -9.01 -4.25
N PHE A 346 4.14 -9.01 -5.44
CA PHE A 346 2.72 -9.28 -5.57
C PHE A 346 2.49 -10.68 -6.12
N GLN A 347 1.80 -11.50 -5.34
CA GLN A 347 1.29 -12.78 -5.81
C GLN A 347 0.25 -12.52 -6.90
N LYS A 348 0.18 -13.39 -7.91
CA LYS A 348 -0.85 -13.29 -8.95
C LYS A 348 -2.14 -14.01 -8.53
N PRO A 349 -3.31 -13.57 -8.99
CA PRO A 349 -4.54 -14.35 -8.87
C PRO A 349 -4.34 -15.78 -9.39
N VAL A 350 -4.83 -16.77 -8.66
CA VAL A 350 -4.70 -18.19 -9.03
C VAL A 350 -5.52 -18.53 -10.28
N LYS A 351 -6.62 -17.81 -10.51
CA LYS A 351 -7.46 -17.87 -11.71
C LYS A 351 -8.10 -16.52 -12.01
N VAL A 352 -8.85 -16.44 -13.11
CA VAL A 352 -9.72 -15.32 -13.47
C VAL A 352 -11.13 -15.55 -12.86
N PRO A 353 -11.86 -14.50 -12.45
CA PRO A 353 -13.28 -14.57 -12.13
C PRO A 353 -14.15 -15.11 -13.29
N SER A 354 -15.44 -15.28 -13.05
CA SER A 354 -16.41 -15.68 -14.08
C SER A 354 -16.41 -14.68 -15.25
N PRO A 355 -16.31 -15.14 -16.51
CA PRO A 355 -16.44 -14.28 -17.69
C PRO A 355 -17.75 -13.47 -17.72
N GLU A 356 -18.79 -13.94 -17.04
CA GLU A 356 -20.10 -13.27 -17.00
C GLU A 356 -20.04 -11.90 -16.32
N VAL A 357 -19.19 -11.70 -15.31
CA VAL A 357 -19.06 -10.41 -14.59
C VAL A 357 -18.40 -9.33 -15.48
N PHE A 358 -17.57 -9.75 -16.45
CA PHE A 358 -16.97 -8.84 -17.44
C PHE A 358 -17.90 -8.55 -18.61
N LYS A 359 -18.78 -9.50 -18.96
CA LYS A 359 -19.68 -9.42 -20.13
C LYS A 359 -21.04 -8.79 -19.83
N LYS A 360 -21.47 -8.81 -18.58
CA LYS A 360 -22.82 -8.42 -18.17
C LYS A 360 -22.76 -7.56 -16.91
N PRO A 361 -23.65 -6.56 -16.78
CA PRO A 361 -23.72 -5.75 -15.59
C PRO A 361 -24.19 -6.54 -14.35
N VAL A 362 -23.65 -6.14 -13.21
CA VAL A 362 -24.16 -6.47 -11.87
C VAL A 362 -25.28 -5.49 -11.54
N TRP A 363 -26.40 -5.96 -11.01
CA TRP A 363 -27.54 -5.14 -10.59
C TRP A 363 -27.74 -5.27 -9.08
N SER A 364 -27.26 -4.29 -8.31
CA SER A 364 -27.36 -4.25 -6.86
C SER A 364 -28.62 -3.55 -6.39
N THR A 365 -29.31 -4.07 -5.37
CA THR A 365 -30.49 -3.39 -4.80
C THR A 365 -30.14 -2.17 -3.92
N TRP A 366 -28.87 -1.96 -3.59
CA TRP A 366 -28.43 -1.05 -2.52
C TRP A 366 -28.87 0.41 -2.68
N ALA A 367 -28.46 1.13 -3.73
CA ALA A 367 -28.78 2.56 -3.88
C ALA A 367 -30.29 2.83 -4.06
N LEU A 368 -31.00 1.96 -4.80
CA LEU A 368 -32.43 2.13 -5.11
C LEU A 368 -33.37 1.72 -3.96
N HIS A 369 -33.00 0.71 -3.16
CA HIS A 369 -33.88 0.17 -2.11
C HIS A 369 -33.32 0.31 -0.69
N LYS A 370 -32.02 0.54 -0.53
CA LYS A 370 -31.30 0.57 0.75
C LYS A 370 -31.66 -0.68 1.58
N THR A 371 -32.16 -0.52 2.80
CA THR A 371 -32.60 -1.61 3.67
C THR A 371 -34.05 -2.06 3.43
N ALA A 372 -34.78 -1.42 2.52
CA ALA A 372 -36.21 -1.64 2.28
C ALA A 372 -36.49 -2.71 1.21
N VAL A 373 -35.59 -3.69 1.03
CA VAL A 373 -35.76 -4.84 0.13
C VAL A 373 -36.82 -5.82 0.63
N THR A 374 -37.53 -6.45 -0.31
CA THR A 374 -38.48 -7.55 -0.09
C THR A 374 -38.42 -8.51 -1.29
N GLN A 375 -38.99 -9.71 -1.13
CA GLN A 375 -39.13 -10.68 -2.22
C GLN A 375 -39.83 -10.09 -3.45
N GLU A 376 -40.91 -9.34 -3.23
CA GLU A 376 -41.71 -8.71 -4.29
C GLU A 376 -40.89 -7.66 -5.06
N LYS A 377 -40.15 -6.80 -4.34
CA LYS A 377 -39.28 -5.80 -4.96
C LYS A 377 -38.15 -6.43 -5.77
N LEU A 378 -37.53 -7.50 -5.24
CA LEU A 378 -36.45 -8.19 -5.96
C LEU A 378 -36.95 -8.85 -7.25
N LEU A 379 -38.13 -9.48 -7.21
CA LEU A 379 -38.76 -10.07 -8.39
C LEU A 379 -39.22 -9.00 -9.39
N SER A 380 -39.76 -7.86 -8.93
CA SER A 380 -40.09 -6.73 -9.79
C SER A 380 -38.83 -6.18 -10.48
N PHE A 381 -37.75 -5.96 -9.73
CA PHE A 381 -36.50 -5.42 -10.27
C PHE A 381 -35.89 -6.36 -11.33
N ALA A 382 -35.88 -7.67 -11.08
CA ALA A 382 -35.49 -8.67 -12.08
C ALA A 382 -36.39 -8.69 -13.33
N SER A 383 -37.70 -8.52 -13.13
CA SER A 383 -38.66 -8.39 -14.24
C SER A 383 -38.45 -7.12 -15.05
N ASP A 384 -38.14 -5.99 -14.42
CA ASP A 384 -37.87 -4.71 -15.09
C ASP A 384 -36.55 -4.76 -15.87
N ILE A 385 -35.49 -5.34 -15.30
CA ILE A 385 -34.23 -5.61 -16.02
C ILE A 385 -34.51 -6.38 -17.32
N THR A 386 -35.33 -7.43 -17.25
CA THR A 386 -35.70 -8.26 -18.42
C THR A 386 -36.57 -7.48 -19.42
N LYS A 387 -37.57 -6.75 -18.94
CA LYS A 387 -38.48 -5.89 -19.73
C LYS A 387 -37.74 -4.79 -20.49
N HIS A 388 -36.66 -4.25 -19.92
CA HIS A 388 -35.78 -3.27 -20.55
C HIS A 388 -34.68 -3.90 -21.43
N GLY A 389 -34.77 -5.20 -21.74
CA GLY A 389 -33.95 -5.88 -22.75
C GLY A 389 -32.66 -6.52 -22.22
N PHE A 390 -32.40 -6.51 -20.92
CA PHE A 390 -31.21 -7.12 -20.32
C PHE A 390 -31.50 -8.58 -19.90
N THR A 391 -30.95 -9.55 -20.62
CA THR A 391 -31.15 -10.98 -20.35
C THR A 391 -30.04 -11.61 -19.51
N CYS A 392 -30.41 -12.51 -18.58
CA CYS A 392 -29.49 -13.38 -17.83
C CYS A 392 -28.40 -12.65 -17.03
N SER A 393 -28.80 -11.62 -16.27
CA SER A 393 -27.90 -10.73 -15.53
C SER A 393 -27.46 -11.27 -14.16
N HIS A 394 -26.42 -10.67 -13.59
CA HIS A 394 -26.03 -10.86 -12.19
C HIS A 394 -26.86 -9.91 -11.32
N LEU A 395 -27.64 -10.46 -10.38
CA LEU A 395 -28.46 -9.71 -9.42
C LEU A 395 -27.81 -9.78 -8.03
N GLU A 396 -27.65 -8.65 -7.34
CA GLU A 396 -27.07 -8.58 -6.00
C GLU A 396 -28.12 -8.04 -5.02
N LEU A 397 -28.33 -8.78 -3.92
CA LEU A 397 -29.27 -8.41 -2.87
C LEU A 397 -28.52 -7.88 -1.63
N ASP A 398 -28.86 -6.64 -1.30
CA ASP A 398 -28.17 -5.73 -0.37
C ASP A 398 -29.13 -4.59 0.02
N ASP A 399 -29.40 -4.19 1.27
CA ASP A 399 -29.02 -4.73 2.59
C ASP A 399 -30.31 -5.20 3.32
N ARG A 400 -30.22 -5.87 4.48
CA ARG A 400 -31.34 -6.32 5.31
C ARG A 400 -32.30 -7.26 4.58
N TYR A 401 -31.75 -8.29 3.93
CA TYR A 401 -32.51 -9.49 3.59
C TYR A 401 -32.67 -10.46 4.77
N THR A 402 -31.88 -10.28 5.82
CA THR A 402 -31.93 -11.00 7.11
C THR A 402 -32.79 -10.25 8.13
N SER A 403 -33.27 -10.95 9.17
CA SER A 403 -34.08 -10.32 10.22
C SER A 403 -33.24 -9.39 11.09
N ASP A 404 -31.98 -9.75 11.36
CA ASP A 404 -30.99 -8.84 11.94
C ASP A 404 -29.56 -8.99 11.38
N TYR A 405 -28.67 -8.08 11.76
CA TYR A 405 -27.27 -8.07 11.35
C TYR A 405 -26.43 -9.10 12.12
N GLY A 406 -25.75 -9.98 11.39
CA GLY A 406 -25.12 -11.18 11.95
C GLY A 406 -26.01 -12.42 11.94
N GLU A 407 -27.19 -12.34 11.33
CA GLU A 407 -27.96 -13.52 10.94
C GLU A 407 -27.57 -14.00 9.53
N PHE A 408 -27.87 -15.26 9.21
CA PHE A 408 -27.41 -15.94 8.00
C PHE A 408 -28.52 -16.71 7.27
N ASP A 409 -29.77 -16.28 7.46
CA ASP A 409 -30.93 -16.77 6.71
C ASP A 409 -31.90 -15.60 6.47
N PHE A 410 -32.84 -15.79 5.54
CA PHE A 410 -33.78 -14.76 5.11
C PHE A 410 -34.81 -14.41 6.18
N ASP A 411 -35.12 -13.12 6.32
CA ASP A 411 -36.27 -12.63 7.10
C ASP A 411 -37.57 -13.19 6.50
N PRO A 412 -38.33 -14.04 7.21
CA PRO A 412 -39.55 -14.63 6.68
C PRO A 412 -40.69 -13.62 6.50
N GLN A 413 -40.63 -12.42 7.10
CA GLN A 413 -41.60 -11.36 6.86
C GLN A 413 -41.34 -10.65 5.52
N LYS A 414 -40.08 -10.39 5.19
CA LYS A 414 -39.67 -9.77 3.92
C LYS A 414 -39.59 -10.74 2.74
N PHE A 415 -39.28 -12.01 3.02
CA PHE A 415 -39.01 -13.07 2.04
C PHE A 415 -39.75 -14.37 2.39
N PRO A 416 -41.11 -14.36 2.44
CA PRO A 416 -41.92 -15.47 2.93
C PRO A 416 -41.79 -16.77 2.11
N ASN A 417 -41.28 -16.70 0.87
CA ASN A 417 -40.92 -17.87 0.07
C ASN A 417 -39.58 -17.65 -0.68
N ALA A 418 -38.51 -17.42 0.09
CA ALA A 418 -37.15 -17.28 -0.46
C ALA A 418 -36.79 -18.41 -1.44
N SER A 419 -37.07 -19.68 -1.12
CA SER A 419 -36.77 -20.81 -2.02
C SER A 419 -37.46 -20.68 -3.39
N GLY A 420 -38.76 -20.35 -3.41
CA GLY A 420 -39.51 -20.13 -4.66
C GLY A 420 -39.06 -18.89 -5.42
N MET A 421 -38.65 -17.82 -4.71
CA MET A 421 -38.06 -16.62 -5.30
C MET A 421 -36.77 -16.95 -6.06
N PHE A 422 -35.83 -17.66 -5.42
CA PHE A 422 -34.58 -18.08 -6.08
C PHE A 422 -34.82 -19.07 -7.22
N GLU A 423 -35.80 -19.98 -7.09
CA GLU A 423 -36.18 -20.87 -8.19
C GLU A 423 -36.68 -20.08 -9.41
N LYS A 424 -37.51 -19.05 -9.20
CA LYS A 424 -38.00 -18.16 -10.26
C LYS A 424 -36.86 -17.36 -10.90
N LEU A 425 -36.04 -16.68 -10.10
CA LEU A 425 -34.88 -15.92 -10.58
C LEU A 425 -33.92 -16.79 -11.41
N ARG A 426 -33.68 -18.03 -10.99
CA ARG A 426 -32.88 -19.00 -11.75
C ARG A 426 -33.54 -19.41 -13.08
N LYS A 427 -34.86 -19.62 -13.10
CA LYS A 427 -35.62 -19.91 -14.34
C LYS A 427 -35.57 -18.73 -15.32
N ASP A 428 -35.51 -17.51 -14.80
CA ASP A 428 -35.35 -16.27 -15.56
C ASP A 428 -33.88 -15.98 -15.97
N GLY A 429 -32.95 -16.86 -15.61
CA GLY A 429 -31.53 -16.77 -15.99
C GLY A 429 -30.66 -15.88 -15.09
N PHE A 430 -31.18 -15.40 -13.95
CA PHE A 430 -30.41 -14.57 -13.03
C PHE A 430 -29.46 -15.38 -12.15
N GLN A 431 -28.24 -14.86 -11.98
CA GLN A 431 -27.27 -15.33 -10.98
C GLN A 431 -27.31 -14.38 -9.78
N VAL A 432 -27.67 -14.89 -8.60
CA VAL A 432 -27.89 -14.05 -7.41
C VAL A 432 -26.67 -14.08 -6.47
N THR A 433 -26.17 -12.92 -6.07
CA THR A 433 -25.22 -12.75 -4.96
C THR A 433 -25.87 -12.07 -3.77
N LEU A 434 -25.35 -12.36 -2.57
CA LEU A 434 -25.82 -11.76 -1.32
C LEU A 434 -24.73 -10.92 -0.66
N TRP A 435 -25.10 -9.78 -0.10
CA TRP A 435 -24.24 -9.00 0.77
C TRP A 435 -23.92 -9.77 2.07
N THR A 436 -22.69 -9.62 2.57
CA THR A 436 -22.22 -10.21 3.83
C THR A 436 -21.11 -9.37 4.45
N HIS A 437 -20.98 -9.47 5.78
CA HIS A 437 -20.11 -8.62 6.60
C HIS A 437 -19.57 -9.43 7.81
N PRO A 438 -18.49 -8.96 8.49
CA PRO A 438 -17.82 -9.71 9.56
C PRO A 438 -18.39 -9.49 10.97
N PHE A 439 -19.50 -8.76 11.11
CA PHE A 439 -20.05 -8.33 12.40
C PHE A 439 -21.26 -9.15 12.82
N ILE A 440 -21.42 -9.37 14.11
CA ILE A 440 -22.65 -9.89 14.73
C ILE A 440 -23.12 -8.85 15.75
N ASN A 441 -24.28 -8.21 15.54
CA ASN A 441 -24.79 -7.25 16.51
C ASN A 441 -25.17 -7.93 17.84
N TYR A 442 -25.13 -7.20 18.95
CA TYR A 442 -25.37 -7.77 20.29
C TYR A 442 -26.79 -8.33 20.50
N ASP A 443 -27.76 -7.85 19.72
CA ASP A 443 -29.16 -8.27 19.69
C ASP A 443 -29.46 -9.43 18.74
N SER A 444 -28.50 -9.79 17.87
CA SER A 444 -28.63 -10.97 17.00
C SER A 444 -28.61 -12.27 17.82
N ILE A 445 -29.48 -13.22 17.45
CA ILE A 445 -29.54 -14.57 18.03
C ILE A 445 -28.19 -15.31 17.96
N ASN A 446 -27.33 -14.97 17.00
CA ASN A 446 -26.01 -15.57 16.84
C ASN A 446 -24.93 -14.99 17.77
N PHE A 447 -25.19 -13.86 18.45
CA PHE A 447 -24.19 -13.23 19.30
C PHE A 447 -23.78 -14.13 20.46
N GLY A 448 -24.76 -14.70 21.17
CA GLY A 448 -24.52 -15.67 22.25
C GLY A 448 -23.76 -16.90 21.76
N VAL A 449 -24.16 -17.47 20.62
CA VAL A 449 -23.52 -18.65 20.02
C VAL A 449 -22.06 -18.38 19.64
N ALA A 450 -21.77 -17.20 19.07
CA ALA A 450 -20.41 -16.81 18.69
C ALA A 450 -19.55 -16.45 19.92
N MET A 451 -20.14 -15.88 20.97
CA MET A 451 -19.49 -15.62 22.25
C MET A 451 -19.11 -16.92 22.98
N GLU A 452 -20.05 -17.86 23.14
CA GLU A 452 -19.82 -19.19 23.75
C GLU A 452 -18.73 -19.98 23.03
N LYS A 453 -18.70 -19.90 21.70
CA LYS A 453 -17.68 -20.54 20.85
C LYS A 453 -16.36 -19.75 20.78
N GLY A 454 -16.28 -18.57 21.39
CA GLY A 454 -15.09 -17.73 21.40
C GLY A 454 -14.65 -17.25 20.01
N LEU A 455 -15.59 -16.97 19.11
CA LEU A 455 -15.34 -16.64 17.70
C LEU A 455 -14.96 -15.17 17.44
N PHE A 456 -15.18 -14.29 18.42
CA PHE A 456 -14.93 -12.86 18.27
C PHE A 456 -13.48 -12.47 18.55
N VAL A 457 -13.05 -11.36 17.95
CA VAL A 457 -11.91 -10.56 18.43
C VAL A 457 -12.20 -10.15 19.87
N ARG A 458 -11.17 -10.16 20.72
CA ARG A 458 -11.28 -9.95 22.16
C ARG A 458 -10.69 -8.62 22.59
N GLU A 459 -11.09 -8.17 23.78
CA GLU A 459 -10.41 -7.08 24.48
C GLU A 459 -8.96 -7.45 24.83
N PRO A 460 -8.10 -6.50 25.23
CA PRO A 460 -6.66 -6.76 25.48
C PRO A 460 -6.36 -7.83 26.53
N SER A 461 -7.27 -8.06 27.50
CA SER A 461 -7.14 -9.15 28.48
C SER A 461 -7.33 -10.54 27.86
N GLY A 462 -7.98 -10.62 26.69
CA GLY A 462 -8.41 -11.86 26.08
C GLY A 462 -9.68 -12.47 26.69
N GLU A 463 -10.23 -11.91 27.77
CA GLU A 463 -11.35 -12.52 28.50
C GLU A 463 -12.69 -12.30 27.79
N LEU A 464 -13.00 -11.05 27.43
CA LEU A 464 -14.27 -10.63 26.87
C LEU A 464 -14.17 -10.37 25.35
N PRO A 465 -15.28 -10.54 24.59
CA PRO A 465 -15.34 -10.11 23.20
C PRO A 465 -15.22 -8.58 23.10
N ALA A 466 -14.45 -8.09 22.14
CA ALA A 466 -14.37 -6.68 21.84
C ALA A 466 -15.67 -6.22 21.18
N LEU A 467 -16.41 -5.34 21.84
CA LEU A 467 -17.54 -4.65 21.23
C LEU A 467 -17.06 -3.49 20.36
N VAL A 468 -17.49 -3.50 19.10
CA VAL A 468 -17.12 -2.51 18.08
C VAL A 468 -18.37 -1.82 17.55
N ARG A 469 -18.24 -0.53 17.24
CA ARG A 469 -19.26 0.23 16.51
C ARG A 469 -18.92 0.17 15.02
N TRP A 470 -19.91 -0.18 14.21
CA TRP A 470 -19.87 -0.11 12.75
C TRP A 470 -21.10 0.65 12.26
N TRP A 471 -21.24 0.86 10.95
CA TRP A 471 -22.27 1.75 10.40
C TRP A 471 -23.72 1.30 10.67
N ASN A 472 -23.92 0.01 10.96
CA ASN A 472 -25.22 -0.62 11.16
C ASN A 472 -25.45 -1.14 12.60
N GLY A 473 -24.60 -0.76 13.58
CA GLY A 473 -24.86 -1.07 14.99
C GLY A 473 -23.64 -1.14 15.90
N ILE A 474 -23.81 -1.88 17.00
CA ILE A 474 -22.75 -2.27 17.93
C ILE A 474 -22.78 -3.80 18.01
N GLY A 475 -21.61 -4.43 17.95
CA GLY A 475 -21.52 -5.88 17.91
C GLY A 475 -20.13 -6.41 18.13
N GLY A 476 -19.98 -7.72 18.02
CA GLY A 476 -18.69 -8.40 17.98
C GLY A 476 -18.22 -8.56 16.53
N ILE A 477 -16.92 -8.42 16.29
CA ILE A 477 -16.31 -8.72 14.99
C ILE A 477 -15.66 -10.11 15.03
N LEU A 478 -15.93 -10.95 14.04
CA LEU A 478 -15.40 -12.30 13.95
C LEU A 478 -13.87 -12.28 13.80
N ASP A 479 -13.17 -13.09 14.59
CA ASP A 479 -11.71 -13.22 14.54
C ASP A 479 -11.31 -14.15 13.38
N PHE A 480 -11.01 -13.61 12.21
CA PHE A 480 -10.54 -14.41 11.08
C PHE A 480 -9.12 -15.00 11.27
N THR A 481 -8.43 -14.73 12.38
CA THR A 481 -7.25 -15.53 12.77
C THR A 481 -7.65 -16.89 13.37
N ASN A 482 -8.83 -16.98 14.00
CA ASN A 482 -9.40 -18.19 14.58
C ASN A 482 -9.94 -19.14 13.46
N PRO A 483 -9.41 -20.37 13.31
CA PRO A 483 -9.87 -21.32 12.30
C PRO A 483 -11.33 -21.74 12.48
N GLU A 484 -11.84 -21.81 13.71
CA GLU A 484 -13.25 -22.17 13.97
C GLU A 484 -14.19 -21.01 13.61
N ALA A 485 -13.79 -19.75 13.80
CA ALA A 485 -14.55 -18.59 13.34
C ALA A 485 -14.65 -18.56 11.81
N ARG A 486 -13.52 -18.78 11.12
CA ARG A 486 -13.47 -18.94 9.65
C ARG A 486 -14.41 -20.07 9.17
N LYS A 487 -14.34 -21.24 9.83
CA LYS A 487 -15.16 -22.42 9.49
C LYS A 487 -16.65 -22.20 9.74
N TRP A 488 -17.00 -21.56 10.85
CA TRP A 488 -18.37 -21.21 11.22
C TRP A 488 -18.99 -20.25 10.20
N PHE A 489 -18.32 -19.14 9.90
CA PHE A 489 -18.75 -18.18 8.87
C PHE A 489 -18.92 -18.84 7.49
N LEU A 490 -17.94 -19.64 7.03
CA LEU A 490 -18.06 -20.39 5.77
C LEU A 490 -19.18 -21.43 5.77
N SER A 491 -19.54 -22.00 6.92
CA SER A 491 -20.64 -22.97 7.01
C SER A 491 -21.99 -22.32 6.71
N HIS A 492 -22.21 -21.11 7.22
CA HIS A 492 -23.39 -20.30 6.93
C HIS A 492 -23.46 -19.88 5.46
N LEU A 493 -22.36 -19.38 4.89
CA LEU A 493 -22.31 -19.03 3.46
C LEU A 493 -22.54 -20.26 2.56
N ARG A 494 -22.00 -21.44 2.91
CA ARG A 494 -22.28 -22.69 2.20
C ARG A 494 -23.73 -23.15 2.33
N MET A 495 -24.36 -22.95 3.50
CA MET A 495 -25.79 -23.22 3.71
C MET A 495 -26.65 -22.36 2.77
N LEU A 496 -26.40 -21.05 2.69
CA LEU A 496 -27.10 -20.15 1.77
C LEU A 496 -26.97 -20.59 0.30
N LYS A 497 -25.77 -20.99 -0.12
CA LYS A 497 -25.56 -21.59 -1.46
C LYS A 497 -26.33 -22.89 -1.66
N SER A 498 -26.31 -23.80 -0.69
CA SER A 498 -26.97 -25.11 -0.78
C SER A 498 -28.50 -25.01 -0.81
N ARG A 499 -29.07 -24.13 0.02
CA ARG A 499 -30.52 -24.00 0.21
C ARG A 499 -31.21 -23.16 -0.86
N TYR A 500 -30.56 -22.09 -1.31
CA TYR A 500 -31.16 -21.10 -2.22
C TYR A 500 -30.45 -21.01 -3.58
N ASN A 501 -29.41 -21.81 -3.84
CA ASN A 501 -28.59 -21.70 -5.06
C ASN A 501 -27.96 -20.30 -5.24
N VAL A 502 -27.57 -19.66 -4.14
CA VAL A 502 -26.78 -18.40 -4.17
C VAL A 502 -25.49 -18.63 -4.97
N THR A 503 -25.16 -17.70 -5.86
CA THR A 503 -24.00 -17.80 -6.77
C THR A 503 -22.70 -17.45 -6.04
N SER A 504 -22.68 -16.31 -5.34
CA SER A 504 -21.52 -15.81 -4.59
C SER A 504 -21.96 -14.75 -3.57
N PHE A 505 -21.02 -14.00 -2.99
CA PHE A 505 -21.25 -12.99 -1.98
C PHE A 505 -20.47 -11.70 -2.27
N LYS A 506 -21.05 -10.58 -1.84
CA LYS A 506 -20.38 -9.28 -1.69
C LYS A 506 -19.84 -9.18 -0.28
N PHE A 507 -18.51 -9.17 -0.14
CA PHE A 507 -17.83 -9.10 1.14
C PHE A 507 -17.52 -7.64 1.47
N ASP A 508 -18.39 -7.06 2.29
CA ASP A 508 -18.28 -5.69 2.75
C ASP A 508 -17.54 -5.63 4.09
N ALA A 509 -17.10 -4.43 4.47
CA ALA A 509 -16.19 -4.17 5.58
C ALA A 509 -14.87 -4.97 5.51
N GLY A 510 -14.27 -5.24 6.68
CA GLY A 510 -13.00 -5.96 6.85
C GLY A 510 -11.78 -5.07 7.10
N GLU A 511 -11.98 -3.76 7.10
CA GLU A 511 -10.96 -2.76 7.42
C GLU A 511 -10.49 -2.87 8.88
N THR A 512 -9.20 -2.62 9.07
CA THR A 512 -8.54 -2.61 10.38
C THR A 512 -9.11 -1.55 11.31
N SER A 513 -9.65 -0.45 10.77
CA SER A 513 -10.26 0.64 11.53
C SER A 513 -11.47 0.24 12.38
N TYR A 514 -12.08 -0.93 12.13
CA TYR A 514 -13.15 -1.46 12.98
C TYR A 514 -12.64 -2.22 14.21
N LEU A 515 -11.37 -2.61 14.25
CA LEU A 515 -10.77 -3.18 15.45
C LEU A 515 -10.59 -2.06 16.51
N PRO A 516 -10.80 -2.36 17.80
CA PRO A 516 -10.46 -1.40 18.85
C PRO A 516 -8.96 -1.07 18.82
N ARG A 517 -8.57 0.11 19.33
CA ARG A 517 -7.14 0.53 19.38
C ARG A 517 -6.22 -0.50 20.07
N GLN A 518 -6.76 -1.24 21.03
CA GLN A 518 -6.09 -2.38 21.64
C GLN A 518 -7.06 -3.57 21.63
N PHE A 519 -6.60 -4.70 21.10
CA PHE A 519 -7.40 -5.90 20.89
C PHE A 519 -6.53 -7.15 21.04
N SER A 520 -7.17 -8.31 21.16
CA SER A 520 -6.54 -9.62 21.14
C SER A 520 -7.23 -10.54 20.12
N THR A 521 -6.44 -11.41 19.49
CA THR A 521 -6.83 -12.37 18.45
C THR A 521 -6.18 -13.72 18.76
N LEU A 522 -6.78 -14.82 18.32
CA LEU A 522 -6.27 -16.17 18.61
C LEU A 522 -4.84 -16.37 18.11
N VAL A 523 -4.51 -15.84 16.93
CA VAL A 523 -3.13 -15.70 16.47
C VAL A 523 -2.76 -14.21 16.53
N PRO A 524 -1.82 -13.79 17.39
CA PRO A 524 -1.43 -12.39 17.52
C PRO A 524 -1.01 -11.76 16.19
N LEU A 525 -1.44 -10.52 15.97
CA LEU A 525 -1.15 -9.75 14.76
C LEU A 525 -0.12 -8.66 15.04
N SER A 526 1.11 -8.82 14.53
CA SER A 526 2.12 -7.74 14.57
C SER A 526 1.75 -6.58 13.65
N ASP A 527 1.26 -6.90 12.45
CA ASP A 527 0.58 -5.96 11.55
C ASP A 527 -0.95 -6.20 11.65
N PRO A 528 -1.73 -5.24 12.15
CA PRO A 528 -3.16 -5.39 12.31
C PRO A 528 -3.91 -5.48 10.97
N SER A 529 -3.35 -5.00 9.85
CA SER A 529 -3.92 -5.18 8.50
C SER A 529 -3.87 -6.64 8.01
N THR A 530 -3.13 -7.51 8.72
CA THR A 530 -3.26 -8.97 8.54
C THR A 530 -4.67 -9.46 8.81
N PHE A 531 -5.45 -8.77 9.66
CA PHE A 531 -6.89 -9.07 9.85
C PHE A 531 -7.65 -8.96 8.53
N THR A 532 -7.46 -7.84 7.81
CA THR A 532 -8.08 -7.60 6.50
C THR A 532 -7.70 -8.68 5.50
N ARG A 533 -6.42 -9.08 5.45
CA ARG A 533 -5.98 -10.21 4.64
C ARG A 533 -6.74 -11.49 4.98
N ARG A 534 -6.84 -11.85 6.27
CA ARG A 534 -7.58 -13.06 6.70
C ARG A 534 -9.08 -12.99 6.35
N TYR A 535 -9.68 -11.81 6.35
CA TYR A 535 -11.04 -11.62 5.84
C TYR A 535 -11.13 -11.83 4.32
N THR A 536 -10.24 -11.26 3.52
CA THR A 536 -10.25 -11.46 2.05
C THR A 536 -10.03 -12.93 1.65
N GLU A 537 -9.22 -13.68 2.41
CA GLU A 537 -9.01 -15.12 2.21
C GLU A 537 -10.32 -15.94 2.36
N MET A 538 -11.35 -15.40 3.03
CA MET A 538 -12.68 -16.03 3.16
C MET A 538 -13.47 -16.08 1.85
N ALA A 539 -13.18 -15.20 0.89
CA ALA A 539 -13.87 -15.15 -0.39
C ALA A 539 -13.35 -16.20 -1.41
N ILE A 540 -12.19 -16.81 -1.15
CA ILE A 540 -11.53 -17.77 -2.06
C ILE A 540 -12.47 -18.92 -2.52
N PRO A 541 -13.34 -19.52 -1.69
CA PRO A 541 -14.28 -20.56 -2.15
C PRO A 541 -15.40 -20.07 -3.07
N PHE A 542 -15.61 -18.75 -3.19
CA PHE A 542 -16.77 -18.14 -3.87
C PHE A 542 -16.37 -17.23 -5.05
N ASN A 543 -15.09 -16.91 -5.18
CA ASN A 543 -14.42 -16.00 -6.11
C ASN A 543 -14.92 -15.87 -7.57
N SER A 544 -15.70 -16.81 -8.10
CA SER A 544 -16.33 -16.71 -9.43
C SER A 544 -17.09 -15.38 -9.67
N HIS A 545 -17.88 -14.93 -8.69
CA HIS A 545 -18.71 -13.72 -8.77
C HIS A 545 -18.63 -12.93 -7.45
N ALA A 546 -17.55 -13.09 -6.68
CA ALA A 546 -17.39 -12.39 -5.40
C ALA A 546 -16.74 -11.02 -5.63
N GLU A 547 -17.23 -10.02 -4.89
CA GLU A 547 -16.55 -8.74 -4.71
C GLU A 547 -16.04 -8.58 -3.27
N LEU A 548 -14.94 -7.85 -3.12
CA LEU A 548 -14.26 -7.51 -1.87
C LEU A 548 -14.09 -5.99 -1.81
N ARG A 549 -14.53 -5.32 -0.74
CA ARG A 549 -14.25 -3.89 -0.51
C ARG A 549 -12.81 -3.59 -0.11
N VAL A 550 -12.10 -4.58 0.41
CA VAL A 550 -10.83 -4.40 1.13
C VAL A 550 -9.73 -5.27 0.56
N GLY A 551 -8.47 -4.82 0.70
CA GLY A 551 -7.31 -5.53 0.15
C GLY A 551 -6.01 -5.15 0.85
N TYR A 552 -5.33 -6.16 1.41
CA TYR A 552 -3.97 -6.06 1.94
C TYR A 552 -3.24 -7.39 1.75
N GLN A 553 -2.11 -7.40 1.04
CA GLN A 553 -1.37 -8.60 0.65
C GLN A 553 -2.24 -9.73 0.05
N SER A 554 -3.29 -9.34 -0.69
CA SER A 554 -4.38 -10.25 -1.10
C SER A 554 -4.54 -10.36 -2.63
N GLN A 555 -3.53 -9.94 -3.39
CA GLN A 555 -3.51 -9.98 -4.87
C GLN A 555 -3.64 -11.41 -5.45
N ASN A 556 -3.42 -12.44 -4.63
CA ASN A 556 -3.66 -13.84 -5.01
C ASN A 556 -5.16 -14.23 -5.03
N VAL A 557 -6.03 -13.45 -4.38
CA VAL A 557 -7.46 -13.73 -4.31
C VAL A 557 -8.12 -13.35 -5.63
N SER A 558 -8.67 -14.34 -6.32
CA SER A 558 -9.29 -14.19 -7.65
C SER A 558 -10.71 -13.60 -7.63
N CYS A 559 -10.96 -12.62 -6.77
CA CYS A 559 -12.23 -11.88 -6.69
C CYS A 559 -12.10 -10.52 -7.38
N PHE A 560 -13.22 -9.84 -7.60
CA PHE A 560 -13.20 -8.40 -7.88
C PHE A 560 -12.91 -7.63 -6.59
N PHE A 561 -12.03 -6.64 -6.66
CA PHE A 561 -11.79 -5.66 -5.60
C PHE A 561 -12.59 -4.41 -5.95
N ARG A 562 -13.68 -4.18 -5.23
CA ARG A 562 -14.54 -3.01 -5.40
C ARG A 562 -13.86 -1.83 -4.72
N ILE A 563 -13.70 -0.73 -5.45
CA ILE A 563 -13.26 0.54 -4.87
C ILE A 563 -14.30 1.00 -3.85
N ILE A 564 -13.93 1.73 -2.79
CA ILE A 564 -14.94 2.13 -1.80
C ILE A 564 -16.09 2.90 -2.46
N ASP A 565 -17.28 2.74 -1.89
CA ASP A 565 -18.51 3.47 -2.19
C ASP A 565 -18.26 4.92 -2.64
N ARG A 566 -19.02 5.38 -3.64
CA ARG A 566 -18.93 6.76 -4.15
C ARG A 566 -20.19 7.55 -3.82
N ASP A 567 -19.98 8.80 -3.45
CA ASP A 567 -21.02 9.81 -3.33
C ASP A 567 -21.46 10.24 -4.75
N SER A 568 -22.74 10.57 -4.93
CA SER A 568 -23.31 10.95 -6.23
C SER A 568 -22.92 12.37 -6.63
N VAL A 569 -21.62 12.64 -6.77
CA VAL A 569 -21.05 13.98 -7.00
C VAL A 569 -19.92 13.95 -8.04
N TRP A 570 -19.62 15.10 -8.63
CA TRP A 570 -18.55 15.28 -9.63
C TRP A 570 -17.12 15.32 -9.06
N GLY A 571 -16.95 15.34 -7.74
CA GLY A 571 -15.69 15.69 -7.06
C GLY A 571 -14.60 14.61 -7.09
N TYR A 572 -13.39 14.99 -6.64
CA TYR A 572 -12.31 14.03 -6.33
C TYR A 572 -12.48 13.37 -4.95
N GLU A 573 -13.22 13.99 -4.02
CA GLU A 573 -13.64 13.36 -2.76
C GLU A 573 -14.82 12.44 -3.06
N LEU A 574 -14.56 11.13 -3.17
CA LEU A 574 -15.51 10.04 -3.46
C LEU A 574 -16.53 10.28 -4.59
N GLY A 575 -16.24 11.18 -5.54
CA GLY A 575 -17.09 11.43 -6.70
C GLY A 575 -16.55 10.83 -7.99
N LEU A 576 -17.22 11.12 -9.11
CA LEU A 576 -16.87 10.63 -10.46
C LEU A 576 -15.39 10.86 -10.84
N LYS A 577 -14.82 12.03 -10.50
CA LYS A 577 -13.41 12.35 -10.82
C LYS A 577 -12.41 11.48 -10.04
N SER A 578 -12.83 10.80 -8.98
CA SER A 578 -11.97 9.90 -8.20
C SER A 578 -11.78 8.52 -8.83
N ILE A 579 -12.70 8.06 -9.70
CA ILE A 579 -12.75 6.66 -10.15
C ILE A 579 -11.50 6.26 -10.93
N ILE A 580 -11.16 6.97 -12.01
CA ILE A 580 -9.95 6.68 -12.80
C ILE A 580 -8.69 6.72 -11.91
N PRO A 581 -8.47 7.77 -11.08
CA PRO A 581 -7.38 7.76 -10.11
C PRO A 581 -7.35 6.56 -9.17
N THR A 582 -8.49 6.12 -8.62
CA THR A 582 -8.55 5.01 -7.67
C THR A 582 -8.31 3.67 -8.37
N VAL A 583 -8.93 3.42 -9.53
CA VAL A 583 -8.72 2.20 -10.32
C VAL A 583 -7.26 2.05 -10.75
N LEU A 584 -6.64 3.14 -11.23
CA LEU A 584 -5.21 3.14 -11.60
C LEU A 584 -4.30 2.93 -10.38
N THR A 585 -4.65 3.49 -9.22
CA THR A 585 -3.90 3.27 -7.97
C THR A 585 -3.95 1.80 -7.57
N ILE A 586 -5.13 1.22 -7.44
CA ILE A 586 -5.35 -0.18 -7.07
C ILE A 586 -4.68 -1.14 -8.07
N SER A 587 -4.70 -0.81 -9.37
CA SER A 587 -3.98 -1.56 -10.41
C SER A 587 -2.47 -1.58 -10.21
N ILE A 588 -1.84 -0.45 -9.86
CA ILE A 588 -0.39 -0.37 -9.54
C ILE A 588 -0.05 -1.08 -8.23
N LEU A 589 -1.01 -1.26 -7.31
CA LEU A 589 -0.88 -2.10 -6.11
C LEU A 589 -1.07 -3.61 -6.40
N GLY A 590 -1.21 -4.00 -7.68
CA GLY A 590 -1.21 -5.39 -8.15
C GLY A 590 -2.57 -6.07 -8.22
N TYR A 591 -3.65 -5.38 -7.86
CA TYR A 591 -5.03 -5.88 -7.92
C TYR A 591 -5.58 -5.72 -9.34
N GLN A 592 -5.84 -6.85 -10.02
CA GLN A 592 -6.10 -6.88 -11.47
C GLN A 592 -7.59 -6.80 -11.85
N PHE A 593 -8.46 -7.27 -10.96
CA PHE A 593 -9.91 -7.27 -11.17
C PHE A 593 -10.50 -6.18 -10.29
N VAL A 594 -10.69 -4.98 -10.84
CA VAL A 594 -11.19 -3.83 -10.09
C VAL A 594 -12.63 -3.54 -10.51
N LEU A 595 -13.54 -3.41 -9.54
CA LEU A 595 -14.91 -3.02 -9.76
C LEU A 595 -15.07 -1.52 -9.39
N PRO A 596 -15.50 -0.64 -10.31
CA PRO A 596 -15.40 0.82 -10.17
C PRO A 596 -16.50 1.49 -9.34
N ASP A 597 -17.12 0.73 -8.44
CA ASP A 597 -18.36 1.04 -7.70
C ASP A 597 -19.58 1.30 -8.60
N MET A 598 -20.74 1.57 -7.99
CA MET A 598 -22.04 1.67 -8.66
C MET A 598 -22.12 2.91 -9.58
N ILE A 599 -22.69 2.71 -10.76
CA ILE A 599 -22.93 3.78 -11.74
C ILE A 599 -23.90 4.81 -11.16
N GLY A 600 -23.43 6.07 -11.12
CA GLY A 600 -24.15 7.20 -10.53
C GLY A 600 -23.92 7.43 -9.03
N GLY A 601 -23.21 6.53 -8.35
CA GLY A 601 -22.94 6.61 -6.90
C GLY A 601 -24.15 6.28 -6.01
N ASN A 602 -24.00 6.57 -4.72
CA ASN A 602 -24.87 6.08 -3.66
C ASN A 602 -26.26 6.73 -3.50
N ALA A 603 -26.51 7.89 -4.12
CA ALA A 603 -27.72 8.69 -3.97
C ALA A 603 -28.11 9.02 -2.51
N TYR A 604 -27.12 9.31 -1.64
CA TYR A 604 -27.42 9.77 -0.28
C TYR A 604 -27.93 11.22 -0.29
N PRO A 605 -29.00 11.57 0.45
CA PRO A 605 -29.65 12.89 0.37
C PRO A 605 -28.69 14.09 0.50
N ASN A 606 -27.71 14.02 1.41
CA ASN A 606 -26.75 15.11 1.65
C ASN A 606 -25.44 14.98 0.83
N ARG A 607 -25.35 14.01 -0.09
CA ARG A 607 -24.17 13.70 -0.92
C ARG A 607 -24.56 13.35 -2.36
N THR A 608 -25.60 14.03 -2.86
CA THR A 608 -26.10 13.89 -4.23
C THR A 608 -26.11 15.25 -4.92
N ALA A 609 -25.47 15.34 -6.07
CA ALA A 609 -25.51 16.50 -6.94
C ALA A 609 -26.82 16.49 -7.74
N GLY A 610 -27.43 17.67 -7.86
CA GLY A 610 -28.79 17.85 -8.38
C GLY A 610 -29.66 18.58 -7.35
N ARG A 611 -30.82 19.07 -7.77
CA ARG A 611 -31.81 19.63 -6.84
C ARG A 611 -32.61 18.47 -6.27
N ILE A 612 -32.34 18.09 -5.03
CA ILE A 612 -32.93 16.92 -4.33
C ILE A 612 -34.47 16.91 -4.42
N ASN A 613 -35.09 18.09 -4.33
CA ASN A 613 -36.55 18.28 -4.43
C ASN A 613 -37.12 18.03 -5.84
N GLU A 614 -36.29 18.10 -6.88
CA GLU A 614 -36.67 17.89 -8.28
C GLU A 614 -36.30 16.48 -8.77
N THR A 615 -35.23 15.87 -8.22
CA THR A 615 -34.75 14.52 -8.60
C THR A 615 -35.28 13.40 -7.71
N GLY A 616 -36.05 13.70 -6.66
CA GLY A 616 -36.54 12.68 -5.71
C GLY A 616 -35.42 11.97 -4.92
N GLY A 617 -34.23 12.58 -4.85
CA GLY A 617 -33.03 12.00 -4.24
C GLY A 617 -32.12 11.22 -5.19
N LEU A 618 -32.52 11.04 -6.46
CA LEU A 618 -31.68 10.41 -7.49
C LEU A 618 -30.53 11.35 -7.93
N PRO A 619 -29.43 10.79 -8.49
CA PRO A 619 -28.33 11.58 -9.05
C PRO A 619 -28.79 12.42 -10.23
N ASP A 620 -28.13 13.57 -10.42
CA ASP A 620 -28.21 14.34 -11.65
C ASP A 620 -28.01 13.47 -12.91
N ARG A 621 -28.85 13.69 -13.92
CA ARG A 621 -28.92 12.84 -15.12
C ARG A 621 -27.64 12.91 -15.96
N GLU A 622 -27.02 14.09 -16.06
CA GLU A 622 -25.75 14.26 -16.78
C GLU A 622 -24.62 13.56 -16.02
N LEU A 623 -24.56 13.70 -14.68
CA LEU A 623 -23.61 12.96 -13.84
C LEU A 623 -23.72 11.46 -14.05
N TYR A 624 -24.95 10.91 -14.03
CA TYR A 624 -25.18 9.49 -14.24
C TYR A 624 -24.72 9.01 -15.62
N ILE A 625 -25.04 9.75 -16.68
CA ILE A 625 -24.64 9.43 -18.06
C ILE A 625 -23.10 9.43 -18.19
N ARG A 626 -22.40 10.43 -17.64
CA ARG A 626 -20.92 10.46 -17.67
C ARG A 626 -20.29 9.34 -16.85
N TRP A 627 -20.95 8.92 -15.77
CA TRP A 627 -20.52 7.77 -14.97
C TRP A 627 -20.69 6.45 -15.72
N LEU A 628 -21.81 6.29 -16.45
CA LEU A 628 -22.10 5.15 -17.30
C LEU A 628 -21.08 5.05 -18.45
N GLU A 629 -20.85 6.15 -19.18
CA GLU A 629 -19.84 6.26 -20.24
C GLU A 629 -18.45 5.85 -19.74
N LEU A 630 -18.04 6.37 -18.58
CA LEU A 630 -16.74 6.06 -17.96
C LEU A 630 -16.64 4.59 -17.54
N SER A 631 -17.71 4.02 -16.97
CA SER A 631 -17.71 2.64 -16.46
C SER A 631 -17.70 1.59 -17.57
N ALA A 632 -18.20 1.92 -18.76
CA ALA A 632 -18.15 1.05 -19.93
C ALA A 632 -16.73 0.73 -20.42
N PHE A 633 -15.72 1.52 -20.02
CA PHE A 633 -14.29 1.28 -20.31
C PHE A 633 -13.53 0.61 -19.14
N LEU A 634 -14.22 0.19 -18.08
CA LEU A 634 -13.63 -0.41 -16.88
C LEU A 634 -13.98 -1.91 -16.79
N PRO A 635 -13.29 -2.71 -15.94
CA PRO A 635 -13.36 -4.17 -16.01
C PRO A 635 -14.73 -4.80 -15.73
N ALA A 636 -15.63 -4.08 -15.08
CA ALA A 636 -17.01 -4.49 -14.81
C ALA A 636 -17.91 -3.26 -14.65
N MET A 637 -19.22 -3.45 -14.86
CA MET A 637 -20.24 -2.43 -14.66
C MET A 637 -21.20 -2.89 -13.56
N GLN A 638 -21.45 -2.03 -12.56
CA GLN A 638 -22.45 -2.28 -11.53
C GLN A 638 -23.49 -1.16 -11.56
N PHE A 639 -24.74 -1.51 -11.81
CA PHE A 639 -25.87 -0.62 -11.60
C PHE A 639 -26.43 -0.84 -10.20
N SER A 640 -26.98 0.22 -9.63
CA SER A 640 -27.89 0.07 -8.49
C SER A 640 -29.10 0.97 -8.61
N ILE A 641 -28.91 2.18 -9.12
CA ILE A 641 -29.97 2.95 -9.77
C ILE A 641 -29.99 2.53 -11.24
N PRO A 642 -31.11 1.98 -11.76
CA PRO A 642 -31.19 1.55 -13.14
C PRO A 642 -31.37 2.75 -14.09
N PRO A 643 -30.93 2.67 -15.36
CA PRO A 643 -31.01 3.80 -16.29
C PRO A 643 -32.43 4.31 -16.56
N TRP A 644 -33.46 3.47 -16.41
CA TRP A 644 -34.86 3.83 -16.62
C TRP A 644 -35.54 4.52 -15.41
N ALA A 645 -34.79 4.78 -14.33
CA ALA A 645 -35.28 5.57 -13.20
C ALA A 645 -35.00 7.09 -13.34
N LEU A 646 -34.32 7.52 -14.41
CA LEU A 646 -33.72 8.87 -14.58
C LEU A 646 -34.20 9.60 -15.84
#